data_AF-A0A524A3C5-F1
#
_entry.id   AF-A0A524A3C5-F1
#
_cell.length_a   1.000
_cell.length_b   1.000
_cell.length_c   1.000
_cell.angle_alpha   90.00
_cell.angle_beta   90.00
_cell.angle_gamma   90.00
#
_symmetry.space_group_name_H-M   'P 1'
#
loop_
_entity.id
_entity.type
_entity.pdbx_description
1 polymer ?
#
loop_
_entity_poly.entity_id
_entity_poly.type
_entity_poly.pdbx_seq_one_letter_code
_entity_poly.pdbx_strand_id
1 'polypeptide(L)'
;MVQWIRAKTNLIMTMTLALFSLILYVRTAAPTVLTADGGEFQFVPYMAGIAHPTGYPLYTMLGWLWSHVLPLGDVAYRMNLFSVLWAAAAVTLLYITSILFLRLVSPGIPQGTLYVSALVATATLAVSQTFWSQAIIAEVYSLHAFFVVLVFYLLLRWQAATGANWRPSRICNPAGAEDRGEEKAAGKTRQSAACLLLVAFTYGLSLTHHRTMLLLAPAVAVFLWLAGVETRPTATGGRMIHDGKFALKALLVLLLPLLLYLYIPWRAPFTPYVRLPLSADKELVLYQNTPQGFFNLVMGQMFRGELGYRTETLPRLRMAADLLRGQFGLVGMALGLLGVLRLAFGRRWALLALTGLTYLANLLFTLVYFIGDIFVLFIPSYLVFALWLALGAATLGEGIGEGIVRWKGTAMRYGSWEERYQKLISGIRSLGSLAAVIPLCILPLALLARNYSQTDQSHNYEVRDLWQEILAEGLPWRAILVSNDRDEIMPLWYYQFVEGRRPDLNGLFPRIVPEPTYENIVRLVDDILTTGRPIYLIKEMPGLEIKYQLEPFGSLVQVVGPAVNKAPDYSQRVILSEEVLLIGYDQEPFSPRPGEELRVALYWQTQGKLERVYSSFVHLVDEKGQRVAGSDQQPGGAFYPTDLWRTGEILRDEHAFTVPPETPPGKYRLLVGMYSYPSLKSLGESVFIGRLEIRD
;
A
#
# COMPACT_ATOMS: atom_id res chain seq x y z
N MET A 1 -10.81 7.97 -46.61
CA MET A 1 -9.85 8.97 -46.08
C MET A 1 -10.17 9.40 -44.64
N VAL A 2 -11.32 10.02 -44.34
CA VAL A 2 -11.64 10.55 -42.99
C VAL A 2 -11.66 9.48 -41.87
N GLN A 3 -12.27 8.31 -42.10
CA GLN A 3 -12.25 7.21 -41.11
C GLN A 3 -10.86 6.63 -40.87
N TRP A 4 -10.02 6.61 -41.91
CA TRP A 4 -8.61 6.18 -41.82
C TRP A 4 -7.77 7.18 -41.01
N ILE A 5 -7.96 8.49 -41.23
CA ILE A 5 -7.32 9.55 -40.42
C ILE A 5 -7.73 9.41 -38.94
N ARG A 6 -9.03 9.18 -38.68
CA ARG A 6 -9.58 9.02 -37.31
C ARG A 6 -9.00 7.80 -36.57
N ALA A 7 -8.86 6.68 -37.26
CA ALA A 7 -8.25 5.47 -36.70
C ALA A 7 -6.78 5.70 -36.39
N LYS A 8 -6.06 6.40 -37.29
CA LYS A 8 -4.67 6.79 -37.07
C LYS A 8 -4.49 7.74 -35.89
N THR A 9 -5.34 8.76 -35.71
CA THR A 9 -5.23 9.69 -34.58
C THR A 9 -5.36 8.98 -33.24
N ASN A 10 -6.36 8.10 -33.10
CA ASN A 10 -6.54 7.31 -31.87
C ASN A 10 -5.35 6.39 -31.60
N LEU A 11 -4.85 5.71 -32.63
CA LEU A 11 -3.69 4.84 -32.52
C LEU A 11 -2.45 5.63 -32.09
N ILE A 12 -2.19 6.78 -32.72
CA ILE A 12 -1.06 7.65 -32.39
C ILE A 12 -1.16 8.10 -30.93
N MET A 13 -2.29 8.65 -30.48
CA MET A 13 -2.45 9.08 -29.09
C MET A 13 -2.29 7.94 -28.09
N THR A 14 -2.83 6.75 -28.41
CA THR A 14 -2.67 5.55 -27.57
C THR A 14 -1.20 5.15 -27.47
N MET A 15 -0.48 5.11 -28.59
CA MET A 15 0.94 4.76 -28.62
C MET A 15 1.81 5.82 -27.93
N THR A 16 1.50 7.11 -28.12
CA THR A 16 2.21 8.21 -27.45
C THR A 16 2.04 8.13 -25.94
N LEU A 17 0.81 7.91 -25.44
CA LEU A 17 0.56 7.77 -24.00
C LEU A 17 1.26 6.52 -23.44
N ALA A 18 1.15 5.38 -24.12
CA ALA A 18 1.82 4.15 -23.71
C ALA A 18 3.35 4.33 -23.62
N LEU A 19 3.95 4.93 -24.65
CA LEU A 19 5.39 5.17 -24.70
C LEU A 19 5.81 6.22 -23.65
N PHE A 20 5.04 7.30 -23.49
CA PHE A 20 5.29 8.31 -22.48
C PHE A 20 5.28 7.71 -21.06
N SER A 21 4.23 6.97 -20.69
CA SER A 21 4.13 6.33 -19.38
C SER A 21 5.23 5.31 -19.17
N LEU A 22 5.53 4.48 -20.18
CA LEU A 22 6.61 3.51 -20.09
C LEU A 22 7.97 4.19 -19.86
N ILE A 23 8.30 5.23 -20.65
CA ILE A 23 9.57 5.96 -20.50
C ILE A 23 9.63 6.63 -19.13
N LEU A 24 8.56 7.31 -18.70
CA LEU A 24 8.51 7.99 -17.41
C LEU A 24 8.79 7.01 -16.26
N TYR A 25 8.09 5.88 -16.25
CA TYR A 25 8.20 4.89 -15.17
C TYR A 25 9.53 4.14 -15.21
N VAL A 26 10.05 3.77 -16.39
CA VAL A 26 11.41 3.18 -16.50
C VAL A 26 12.47 4.16 -15.99
N ARG A 27 12.36 5.44 -16.36
CA ARG A 27 13.33 6.48 -15.97
C ARG A 27 13.35 6.78 -14.47
N THR A 28 12.25 6.50 -13.78
CA THR A 28 12.08 6.78 -12.35
C THR A 28 11.99 5.51 -11.50
N ALA A 29 12.15 4.34 -12.12
CA ALA A 29 12.15 3.03 -11.45
C ALA A 29 13.27 2.93 -10.43
N ALA A 30 12.97 2.33 -9.27
CA ALA A 30 13.99 1.95 -8.31
C ALA A 30 15.01 1.01 -9.00
N PRO A 31 16.31 1.28 -8.90
CA PRO A 31 17.33 0.59 -9.69
C PRO A 31 17.72 -0.78 -9.14
N THR A 32 17.32 -1.13 -7.92
CA THR A 32 17.80 -2.33 -7.22
C THR A 32 16.84 -2.75 -6.08
N VAL A 33 17.35 -3.56 -5.14
CA VAL A 33 16.63 -4.11 -3.99
C VAL A 33 15.98 -3.02 -3.13
N LEU A 34 14.78 -3.30 -2.64
CA LEU A 34 13.96 -2.43 -1.82
C LEU A 34 13.65 -3.08 -0.46
N THR A 35 13.13 -2.27 0.46
CA THR A 35 12.58 -2.72 1.75
C THR A 35 11.13 -3.19 1.60
N ALA A 36 10.52 -3.66 2.70
CA ALA A 36 9.10 -3.96 2.81
C ALA A 36 8.60 -4.99 1.78
N ASP A 37 7.33 -4.89 1.40
CA ASP A 37 6.69 -5.74 0.39
C ASP A 37 7.42 -5.66 -0.96
N GLY A 38 7.97 -4.50 -1.30
CA GLY A 38 8.88 -4.33 -2.43
C GLY A 38 10.04 -5.32 -2.43
N GLY A 39 10.75 -5.43 -1.30
CA GLY A 39 11.83 -6.39 -1.12
C GLY A 39 11.37 -7.84 -1.22
N GLU A 40 10.21 -8.16 -0.66
CA GLU A 40 9.65 -9.52 -0.75
C GLU A 40 9.28 -9.90 -2.18
N PHE A 41 8.57 -9.03 -2.90
CA PHE A 41 8.16 -9.27 -4.28
C PHE A 41 9.33 -9.27 -5.27
N GLN A 42 10.54 -8.89 -4.84
CA GLN A 42 11.75 -9.02 -5.64
C GLN A 42 12.38 -10.42 -5.57
N PHE A 43 12.18 -11.18 -4.49
CA PHE A 43 12.75 -12.53 -4.35
C PHE A 43 11.70 -13.67 -4.42
N VAL A 44 10.48 -13.44 -3.93
CA VAL A 44 9.45 -14.49 -3.88
C VAL A 44 9.07 -15.00 -5.28
N PRO A 45 8.77 -14.14 -6.28
CA PRO A 45 8.48 -14.60 -7.63
C PRO A 45 9.68 -15.30 -8.27
N TYR A 46 10.90 -14.80 -8.06
CA TYR A 46 12.11 -15.45 -8.57
C TYR A 46 12.26 -16.89 -8.07
N MET A 47 11.96 -17.14 -6.79
CA MET A 47 12.01 -18.49 -6.21
C MET A 47 10.80 -19.37 -6.54
N ALA A 48 9.78 -18.82 -7.22
CA ALA A 48 8.44 -19.38 -7.20
C ALA A 48 8.05 -19.76 -5.76
N GLY A 49 8.23 -18.85 -4.82
CA GLY A 49 7.96 -19.07 -3.40
C GLY A 49 6.49 -18.82 -3.03
N ILE A 50 6.25 -18.61 -1.74
CA ILE A 50 4.97 -18.19 -1.18
C ILE A 50 5.16 -16.79 -0.57
N ALA A 51 4.38 -15.82 -1.01
CA ALA A 51 4.39 -14.47 -0.47
C ALA A 51 3.56 -14.40 0.83
N HIS A 52 3.72 -13.30 1.58
CA HIS A 52 2.83 -12.94 2.67
C HIS A 52 1.35 -13.06 2.26
N PRO A 53 0.42 -13.23 3.22
CA PRO A 53 -1.01 -13.31 2.92
C PRO A 53 -1.43 -12.17 2.00
N THR A 54 -2.03 -12.42 0.84
CA THR A 54 -2.91 -13.57 0.58
C THR A 54 -2.29 -14.60 -0.37
N GLY A 55 -0.97 -14.53 -0.56
CA GLY A 55 -0.15 -15.49 -1.30
C GLY A 55 0.05 -15.16 -2.79
N TYR A 56 -0.78 -14.28 -3.37
CA TYR A 56 -0.61 -13.71 -4.72
C TYR A 56 -0.14 -14.71 -5.81
N PRO A 57 -0.79 -15.87 -6.00
CA PRO A 57 -0.29 -16.93 -6.90
C PRO A 57 -0.11 -16.45 -8.34
N LEU A 58 -1.02 -15.65 -8.88
CA LEU A 58 -0.87 -15.15 -10.25
C LEU A 58 0.32 -14.20 -10.40
N TYR A 59 0.49 -13.27 -9.45
CA TYR A 59 1.64 -12.37 -9.44
C TYR A 59 2.95 -13.16 -9.38
N THR A 60 3.01 -14.14 -8.49
CA THR A 60 4.19 -14.98 -8.28
C THR A 60 4.55 -15.78 -9.54
N MET A 61 3.55 -16.40 -10.20
CA MET A 61 3.78 -17.18 -11.43
C MET A 61 4.19 -16.30 -12.62
N LEU A 62 3.56 -15.15 -12.81
CA LEU A 62 3.92 -14.21 -13.88
C LEU A 62 5.29 -13.56 -13.62
N GLY A 63 5.54 -13.18 -12.37
CA GLY A 63 6.82 -12.63 -11.91
C GLY A 63 7.96 -13.62 -12.06
N TRP A 64 7.73 -14.91 -11.76
CA TRP A 64 8.71 -15.98 -12.02
C TRP A 64 9.09 -16.04 -13.50
N LEU A 65 8.11 -16.07 -14.40
CA LEU A 65 8.38 -16.08 -15.84
C LEU A 65 9.15 -14.81 -16.25
N TRP A 66 8.72 -13.66 -15.76
CA TRP A 66 9.33 -12.37 -16.06
C TRP A 66 10.78 -12.26 -15.60
N SER A 67 11.07 -12.64 -14.35
CA SER A 67 12.41 -12.51 -13.76
C SER A 67 13.47 -13.38 -14.45
N HIS A 68 13.03 -14.49 -15.06
CA HIS A 68 13.90 -15.42 -15.79
C HIS A 68 14.01 -15.10 -17.29
N VAL A 69 12.95 -14.54 -17.90
CA VAL A 69 12.94 -14.22 -19.34
C VAL A 69 13.60 -12.87 -19.63
N LEU A 70 13.49 -11.88 -18.75
CA LEU A 70 14.06 -10.55 -18.96
C LEU A 70 15.50 -10.47 -18.42
N PRO A 71 16.55 -10.35 -19.26
CA PRO A 71 17.93 -10.33 -18.79
C PRO A 71 18.44 -8.89 -18.57
N LEU A 72 17.68 -8.04 -17.86
CA LEU A 72 18.06 -6.64 -17.60
C LEU A 72 18.34 -6.43 -16.11
N GLY A 73 19.52 -5.90 -15.78
CA GLY A 73 19.89 -5.60 -14.39
C GLY A 73 19.85 -6.81 -13.45
N ASP A 74 19.86 -6.51 -12.15
CA ASP A 74 19.61 -7.49 -11.10
C ASP A 74 18.12 -7.92 -11.08
N VAL A 75 17.80 -8.97 -10.33
CA VAL A 75 16.42 -9.49 -10.28
C VAL A 75 15.46 -8.47 -9.65
N ALA A 76 15.94 -7.70 -8.67
CA ALA A 76 15.16 -6.65 -8.05
C ALA A 76 14.69 -5.61 -9.08
N TYR A 77 15.59 -5.13 -9.93
CA TYR A 77 15.28 -4.20 -11.02
C TYR A 77 14.29 -4.79 -12.01
N ARG A 78 14.44 -6.07 -12.38
CA ARG A 78 13.47 -6.76 -13.25
C ARG A 78 12.08 -6.71 -12.65
N MET A 79 11.95 -7.01 -11.35
CA MET A 79 10.64 -6.98 -10.69
C MET A 79 10.08 -5.56 -10.57
N ASN A 80 10.92 -4.53 -10.41
CA ASN A 80 10.47 -3.14 -10.52
C ASN A 80 9.94 -2.84 -11.95
N LEU A 81 10.63 -3.31 -12.99
CA LEU A 81 10.18 -3.19 -14.38
C LEU A 81 8.90 -3.98 -14.69
N PHE A 82 8.60 -5.03 -13.92
CA PHE A 82 7.32 -5.74 -14.03
C PHE A 82 6.15 -4.82 -13.68
N SER A 83 6.28 -4.05 -12.59
CA SER A 83 5.30 -3.03 -12.25
C SER A 83 5.19 -1.93 -13.30
N VAL A 84 6.32 -1.49 -13.85
CA VAL A 84 6.37 -0.48 -14.91
C VAL A 84 5.54 -0.92 -16.12
N LEU A 85 5.72 -2.17 -16.57
CA LEU A 85 4.97 -2.74 -17.69
C LEU A 85 3.46 -2.70 -17.42
N TRP A 86 3.02 -3.22 -16.28
CA TRP A 86 1.59 -3.32 -15.97
C TRP A 86 0.96 -1.96 -15.69
N ALA A 87 1.69 -1.01 -15.10
CA ALA A 87 1.22 0.36 -14.91
C ALA A 87 1.03 1.07 -16.26
N ALA A 88 2.00 0.99 -17.17
CA ALA A 88 1.87 1.54 -18.52
C ALA A 88 0.72 0.90 -19.31
N ALA A 89 0.54 -0.43 -19.17
CA ALA A 89 -0.60 -1.15 -19.75
C ALA A 89 -1.94 -0.69 -19.15
N ALA A 90 -2.01 -0.48 -17.83
CA ALA A 90 -3.21 -0.01 -17.13
C ALA A 90 -3.60 1.41 -17.58
N VAL A 91 -2.65 2.34 -17.67
CA VAL A 91 -2.89 3.71 -18.18
C VAL A 91 -3.40 3.68 -19.62
N THR A 92 -2.76 2.89 -20.48
CA THR A 92 -3.14 2.75 -21.89
C THR A 92 -4.54 2.17 -22.04
N LEU A 93 -4.85 1.12 -21.27
CA LEU A 93 -6.17 0.51 -21.27
C LEU A 93 -7.22 1.45 -20.68
N LEU A 94 -6.87 2.26 -19.68
CA LEU A 94 -7.77 3.26 -19.10
C LEU A 94 -8.12 4.34 -20.12
N TYR A 95 -7.18 4.73 -20.99
CA TYR A 95 -7.44 5.68 -22.06
C TYR A 95 -8.46 5.14 -23.05
N ILE A 96 -8.28 3.89 -23.48
CA ILE A 96 -9.21 3.18 -24.36
C ILE A 96 -10.59 3.02 -23.67
N THR A 97 -10.60 2.69 -22.39
CA THR A 97 -11.81 2.54 -21.56
C THR A 97 -12.54 3.86 -21.40
N SER A 98 -11.82 4.96 -21.18
CA SER A 98 -12.38 6.32 -21.08
C SER A 98 -13.05 6.73 -22.39
N ILE A 99 -12.44 6.45 -23.54
CA ILE A 99 -13.06 6.71 -24.86
C ILE A 99 -14.37 5.94 -25.01
N LEU A 100 -14.37 4.65 -24.63
CA LEU A 100 -15.56 3.82 -24.71
C LEU A 100 -16.66 4.31 -23.77
N PHE A 101 -16.29 4.63 -22.53
CA PHE A 101 -17.17 5.18 -21.51
C PHE A 101 -17.83 6.48 -21.97
N LEU A 102 -17.04 7.43 -22.49
CA LEU A 102 -17.53 8.70 -23.03
C LEU A 102 -18.51 8.49 -24.19
N ARG A 103 -18.24 7.54 -25.09
CA ARG A 103 -19.15 7.24 -26.21
C ARG A 103 -20.48 6.62 -25.77
N LEU A 104 -20.47 5.82 -24.69
CA LEU A 104 -21.69 5.26 -24.12
C LEU A 104 -22.56 6.35 -23.47
N VAL A 105 -21.94 7.35 -22.86
CA VAL A 105 -22.65 8.46 -22.21
C VAL A 105 -23.13 9.50 -23.22
N SER A 106 -22.22 9.95 -24.11
CA SER A 106 -22.47 10.98 -25.14
C SER A 106 -22.06 10.50 -26.55
N PRO A 107 -22.95 9.81 -27.28
CA PRO A 107 -22.65 9.27 -28.62
C PRO A 107 -22.30 10.33 -29.68
N GLY A 108 -22.72 11.58 -29.47
CA GLY A 108 -22.56 12.69 -30.41
C GLY A 108 -21.33 13.57 -30.18
N ILE A 109 -20.49 13.22 -29.19
CA ILE A 109 -19.34 14.04 -28.79
C ILE A 109 -18.35 14.27 -29.95
N PRO A 110 -17.89 15.52 -30.17
CA PRO A 110 -16.84 15.81 -31.14
C PRO A 110 -15.58 14.99 -30.86
N GLN A 111 -14.96 14.44 -31.91
CA GLN A 111 -13.85 13.49 -31.75
C GLN A 111 -12.61 14.09 -31.09
N GLY A 112 -12.27 15.35 -31.40
CA GLY A 112 -11.16 16.03 -30.75
C GLY A 112 -11.39 16.13 -29.25
N THR A 113 -12.58 16.59 -28.85
CA THR A 113 -13.00 16.69 -27.44
C THR A 113 -12.96 15.32 -26.76
N LEU A 114 -13.51 14.29 -27.40
CA LEU A 114 -13.48 12.91 -26.91
C LEU A 114 -12.05 12.44 -26.57
N TYR A 115 -11.12 12.57 -27.52
CA TYR A 115 -9.76 12.07 -27.34
C TYR A 115 -8.95 12.91 -26.35
N VAL A 116 -9.10 14.24 -26.37
CA VAL A 116 -8.38 15.13 -25.44
C VAL A 116 -8.91 14.98 -24.02
N SER A 117 -10.23 14.88 -23.80
CA SER A 117 -10.79 14.67 -22.46
C SER A 117 -10.35 13.33 -21.85
N ALA A 118 -10.31 12.25 -22.65
CA ALA A 118 -9.75 10.98 -22.20
C ALA A 118 -8.24 11.08 -21.91
N LEU A 119 -7.48 11.80 -22.75
CA LEU A 119 -6.05 11.99 -22.57
C LEU A 119 -5.75 12.77 -21.29
N VAL A 120 -6.44 13.89 -21.04
CA VAL A 120 -6.27 14.71 -19.83
C VAL A 120 -6.46 13.85 -18.59
N ALA A 121 -7.57 13.11 -18.50
CA ALA A 121 -7.86 12.29 -17.32
C ALA A 121 -6.82 11.19 -17.08
N THR A 122 -6.45 10.48 -18.14
CA THR A 122 -5.52 9.35 -18.04
C THR A 122 -4.08 9.79 -17.83
N ALA A 123 -3.64 10.87 -18.47
CA ALA A 123 -2.36 11.50 -18.19
C ALA A 123 -2.29 12.04 -16.76
N THR A 124 -3.38 12.61 -16.24
CA THR A 124 -3.44 13.07 -14.84
C THR A 124 -3.26 11.90 -13.86
N LEU A 125 -3.91 10.77 -14.10
CA LEU A 125 -3.68 9.57 -13.28
C LEU A 125 -2.24 9.04 -13.45
N ALA A 126 -1.72 9.01 -14.68
CA ALA A 126 -0.40 8.48 -14.96
C ALA A 126 0.72 9.20 -14.18
N VAL A 127 0.53 10.48 -13.89
CA VAL A 127 1.48 11.31 -13.14
C VAL A 127 1.00 11.61 -11.72
N SER A 128 -0.06 10.95 -11.25
CA SER A 128 -0.55 11.10 -9.89
C SER A 128 0.39 10.38 -8.92
N GLN A 129 0.69 11.02 -7.79
CA GLN A 129 1.74 10.59 -6.87
C GLN A 129 1.59 9.13 -6.42
N THR A 130 0.38 8.71 -6.04
CA THR A 130 0.16 7.34 -5.54
C THR A 130 0.24 6.30 -6.63
N PHE A 131 -0.36 6.54 -7.80
CA PHE A 131 -0.31 5.57 -8.89
C PHE A 131 1.12 5.44 -9.43
N TRP A 132 1.82 6.56 -9.56
CA TRP A 132 3.21 6.58 -10.02
C TRP A 132 4.15 5.92 -9.01
N SER A 133 4.02 6.16 -7.69
CA SER A 133 4.92 5.52 -6.71
C SER A 133 4.83 3.99 -6.75
N GLN A 134 3.66 3.43 -7.03
CA GLN A 134 3.47 1.98 -7.18
C GLN A 134 3.80 1.45 -8.59
N ALA A 135 3.99 2.33 -9.57
CA ALA A 135 4.37 1.95 -10.93
C ALA A 135 5.87 1.65 -11.08
N ILE A 136 6.69 2.08 -10.11
CA ILE A 136 8.16 2.15 -10.22
C ILE A 136 8.91 1.25 -9.23
N ILE A 137 8.18 0.49 -8.42
CA ILE A 137 8.69 -0.48 -7.45
C ILE A 137 7.96 -1.82 -7.63
N ALA A 138 8.59 -2.93 -7.23
CA ALA A 138 8.02 -4.28 -7.31
C ALA A 138 6.82 -4.43 -6.36
N GLU A 139 5.61 -4.27 -6.89
CA GLU A 139 4.40 -4.23 -6.08
C GLU A 139 3.21 -4.81 -6.84
N VAL A 140 2.19 -5.23 -6.09
CA VAL A 140 1.01 -5.89 -6.66
C VAL A 140 0.01 -4.92 -7.29
N TYR A 141 0.11 -3.62 -6.96
CA TYR A 141 -0.92 -2.64 -7.28
C TYR A 141 -1.02 -2.26 -8.76
N SER A 142 0.10 -2.29 -9.50
CA SER A 142 0.13 -1.97 -10.94
C SER A 142 -0.64 -3.02 -11.78
N LEU A 143 -0.40 -4.31 -11.54
CA LEU A 143 -1.15 -5.41 -12.15
C LEU A 143 -2.61 -5.43 -11.66
N HIS A 144 -2.85 -5.09 -10.39
CA HIS A 144 -4.21 -4.96 -9.87
C HIS A 144 -5.00 -3.86 -10.60
N ALA A 145 -4.39 -2.69 -10.80
CA ALA A 145 -4.97 -1.60 -11.56
C ALA A 145 -5.30 -2.02 -13.00
N PHE A 146 -4.41 -2.75 -13.67
CA PHE A 146 -4.68 -3.31 -14.99
C PHE A 146 -5.93 -4.20 -15.00
N PHE A 147 -6.07 -5.11 -14.02
CA PHE A 147 -7.24 -5.98 -13.93
C PHE A 147 -8.55 -5.21 -13.65
N VAL A 148 -8.52 -4.22 -12.76
CA VAL A 148 -9.67 -3.35 -12.48
C VAL A 148 -10.15 -2.68 -13.78
N VAL A 149 -9.23 -2.07 -14.52
CA VAL A 149 -9.56 -1.41 -15.79
C VAL A 149 -9.99 -2.42 -16.85
N LEU A 150 -9.38 -3.60 -16.92
CA LEU A 150 -9.75 -4.64 -17.89
C LEU A 150 -11.16 -5.16 -17.66
N VAL A 151 -11.56 -5.39 -16.41
CA VAL A 151 -12.94 -5.77 -16.07
C VAL A 151 -13.91 -4.66 -16.49
N PHE A 152 -13.61 -3.40 -16.18
CA PHE A 152 -14.41 -2.25 -16.62
C PHE A 152 -14.51 -2.20 -18.15
N TYR A 153 -13.39 -2.30 -18.85
CA TYR A 153 -13.34 -2.32 -20.30
C TYR A 153 -14.25 -3.40 -20.89
N LEU A 154 -14.13 -4.65 -20.41
CA LEU A 154 -14.92 -5.78 -20.90
C LEU A 154 -16.42 -5.61 -20.63
N LEU A 155 -16.80 -5.07 -19.47
CA LEU A 155 -18.19 -4.76 -19.12
C LEU A 155 -18.78 -3.67 -20.04
N LEU A 156 -18.03 -2.58 -20.25
CA LEU A 156 -18.44 -1.52 -21.18
C LEU A 156 -18.48 -1.99 -22.63
N ARG A 157 -17.57 -2.89 -23.03
CA ARG A 157 -17.54 -3.51 -24.36
C ARG A 157 -18.76 -4.39 -24.58
N TRP A 158 -19.14 -5.17 -23.57
CA TRP A 158 -20.36 -5.96 -23.60
C TRP A 158 -21.59 -5.05 -23.77
N GLN A 159 -21.73 -3.99 -22.96
CA GLN A 159 -22.84 -3.04 -23.06
C GLN A 159 -22.90 -2.35 -24.43
N ALA A 160 -21.75 -1.95 -24.98
CA ALA A 160 -21.66 -1.37 -26.32
C ALA A 160 -22.08 -2.36 -27.42
N ALA A 161 -21.82 -3.66 -27.25
CA ALA A 161 -22.22 -4.69 -28.21
C ALA A 161 -23.72 -5.04 -28.12
N THR A 162 -24.35 -4.90 -26.95
CA THR A 162 -25.76 -5.24 -26.73
C THR A 162 -26.72 -4.07 -26.99
N GLY A 163 -26.25 -2.82 -26.94
CA GLY A 163 -27.08 -1.63 -27.20
C GLY A 163 -27.58 -1.50 -28.65
N ALA A 164 -28.90 -1.35 -28.84
CA ALA A 164 -29.56 -1.26 -30.16
C ALA A 164 -29.13 -0.05 -31.04
N ASN A 165 -28.46 0.96 -30.45
CA ASN A 165 -28.04 2.19 -31.12
C ASN A 165 -26.53 2.26 -31.43
N TRP A 166 -25.72 1.27 -31.04
CA TRP A 166 -24.32 1.21 -31.45
C TRP A 166 -24.23 0.67 -32.88
N ARG A 167 -24.20 1.57 -33.87
CA ARG A 167 -23.77 1.22 -35.22
C ARG A 167 -22.24 1.29 -35.25
N PRO A 168 -21.50 0.17 -35.34
CA PRO A 168 -20.13 0.28 -35.81
C PRO A 168 -20.19 1.02 -37.15
N SER A 169 -19.35 2.04 -37.33
CA SER A 169 -19.20 2.74 -38.61
C SER A 169 -19.19 1.69 -39.73
N ARG A 170 -20.06 1.84 -40.74
CA ARG A 170 -20.29 0.91 -41.87
C ARG A 170 -19.01 0.66 -42.69
N ILE A 171 -18.04 -0.05 -42.13
CA ILE A 171 -16.77 -0.38 -42.77
C ILE A 171 -16.77 -1.83 -43.26
N CYS A 172 -17.70 -2.68 -42.76
CA CYS A 172 -17.77 -4.09 -43.17
C CYS A 172 -19.21 -4.55 -43.45
N ASN A 173 -19.85 -4.04 -44.50
CA ASN A 173 -21.03 -4.71 -45.07
C ASN A 173 -21.04 -4.48 -46.59
N PRO A 174 -20.66 -5.46 -47.42
CA PRO A 174 -20.96 -5.42 -48.83
C PRO A 174 -22.48 -5.46 -49.02
N ALA A 175 -22.96 -4.76 -50.03
CA ALA A 175 -24.37 -4.62 -50.35
C ALA A 175 -25.03 -5.98 -50.68
N GLY A 176 -26.29 -6.13 -50.29
CA GLY A 176 -27.14 -7.28 -50.63
C GLY A 176 -27.31 -8.27 -49.47
N ALA A 177 -28.32 -8.07 -48.61
CA ALA A 177 -28.96 -9.17 -47.89
C ALA A 177 -30.15 -8.66 -47.08
N GLU A 178 -31.33 -8.85 -47.64
CA GLU A 178 -32.59 -8.75 -46.92
C GLU A 178 -32.99 -10.09 -46.26
N ASP A 179 -32.20 -11.18 -46.44
CA ASP A 179 -32.44 -12.51 -45.81
C ASP A 179 -31.48 -12.90 -44.66
N ARG A 180 -30.62 -12.00 -44.18
CA ARG A 180 -29.60 -12.30 -43.13
C ARG A 180 -29.96 -11.82 -41.71
N GLY A 181 -31.24 -11.85 -41.35
CA GLY A 181 -31.73 -11.36 -40.04
C GLY A 181 -31.35 -12.27 -38.88
N GLU A 182 -31.64 -13.56 -39.00
CA GLU A 182 -31.49 -14.54 -37.91
C GLU A 182 -30.03 -14.93 -37.65
N GLU A 183 -29.23 -15.12 -38.71
CA GLU A 183 -27.81 -15.49 -38.62
C GLU A 183 -26.96 -14.37 -37.98
N LYS A 184 -27.27 -13.09 -38.30
CA LYS A 184 -26.66 -11.92 -37.65
C LYS A 184 -27.10 -11.76 -36.19
N ALA A 185 -28.33 -12.15 -35.86
CA ALA A 185 -28.82 -12.12 -34.47
C ALA A 185 -28.12 -13.19 -33.61
N ALA A 186 -28.02 -14.42 -34.11
CA ALA A 186 -27.32 -15.52 -33.45
C ALA A 186 -25.81 -15.23 -33.25
N GLY A 187 -25.15 -14.64 -34.26
CA GLY A 187 -23.76 -14.21 -34.15
C GLY A 187 -23.52 -13.14 -33.07
N LYS A 188 -24.43 -12.17 -32.94
CA LYS A 188 -24.38 -11.15 -31.87
C LYS A 188 -24.59 -11.76 -30.49
N THR A 189 -25.53 -12.70 -30.34
CA THR A 189 -25.76 -13.43 -29.09
C THR A 189 -24.51 -14.18 -28.64
N ARG A 190 -23.87 -14.91 -29.56
CA ARG A 190 -22.63 -15.66 -29.27
C ARG A 190 -21.50 -14.73 -28.83
N GLN A 191 -21.38 -13.56 -29.47
CA GLN A 191 -20.36 -12.56 -29.11
C GLN A 191 -20.61 -11.95 -27.73
N SER A 192 -21.86 -11.59 -27.40
CA SER A 192 -22.22 -11.09 -26.08
C SER A 192 -21.99 -12.14 -24.98
N ALA A 193 -22.33 -13.41 -25.25
CA ALA A 193 -22.08 -14.52 -24.35
C ALA A 193 -20.58 -14.71 -24.07
N ALA A 194 -19.77 -14.72 -25.12
CA ALA A 194 -18.31 -14.85 -25.00
C ALA A 194 -17.70 -13.69 -24.20
N CYS A 195 -18.20 -12.46 -24.38
CA CYS A 195 -17.73 -11.30 -23.62
C CYS A 195 -18.02 -11.44 -22.12
N LEU A 196 -19.21 -11.88 -21.72
CA LEU A 196 -19.55 -12.10 -20.31
C LEU A 196 -18.78 -13.26 -19.68
N LEU A 197 -18.54 -14.34 -20.44
CA LEU A 197 -17.67 -15.43 -19.97
C LEU A 197 -16.21 -14.96 -19.82
N LEU A 198 -15.74 -14.08 -20.71
CA LEU A 198 -14.42 -13.45 -20.58
C LEU A 198 -14.37 -12.54 -19.34
N VAL A 199 -15.40 -11.74 -19.06
CA VAL A 199 -15.51 -10.98 -17.81
C VAL A 199 -15.41 -11.92 -16.60
N ALA A 200 -16.19 -13.00 -16.58
CA ALA A 200 -16.18 -13.98 -15.50
C ALA A 200 -14.80 -14.59 -15.28
N PHE A 201 -14.14 -15.05 -16.36
CA PHE A 201 -12.79 -15.61 -16.30
C PHE A 201 -11.76 -14.58 -15.82
N THR A 202 -11.77 -13.37 -16.38
CA THR A 202 -10.84 -12.29 -16.00
C THR A 202 -11.04 -11.88 -14.54
N TYR A 203 -12.28 -11.81 -14.07
CA TYR A 203 -12.59 -11.48 -12.68
C TYR A 203 -12.14 -12.60 -11.71
N GLY A 204 -12.35 -13.86 -12.09
CA GLY A 204 -11.81 -15.03 -11.38
C GLY A 204 -10.28 -15.00 -11.30
N LEU A 205 -9.63 -14.73 -12.43
CA LEU A 205 -8.18 -14.63 -12.53
C LEU A 205 -7.64 -13.48 -11.68
N SER A 206 -8.29 -12.31 -11.69
CA SER A 206 -7.86 -11.17 -10.88
C SER A 206 -7.99 -11.42 -9.38
N LEU A 207 -8.91 -12.27 -8.93
CA LEU A 207 -9.03 -12.67 -7.53
C LEU A 207 -7.82 -13.49 -7.06
N THR A 208 -7.16 -14.21 -7.96
CA THR A 208 -5.88 -14.92 -7.68
C THR A 208 -4.66 -13.99 -7.67
N HIS A 209 -4.86 -12.75 -8.12
CA HIS A 209 -3.87 -11.69 -7.99
C HIS A 209 -4.10 -10.88 -6.72
N HIS A 210 -5.28 -10.26 -6.56
CA HIS A 210 -5.54 -9.37 -5.43
C HIS A 210 -6.99 -9.43 -4.96
N ARG A 211 -7.20 -9.63 -3.66
CA ARG A 211 -8.53 -9.91 -3.07
C ARG A 211 -9.46 -8.71 -2.99
N THR A 212 -8.96 -7.48 -3.03
CA THR A 212 -9.83 -6.28 -3.09
C THR A 212 -10.68 -6.25 -4.35
N MET A 213 -10.41 -7.09 -5.36
CA MET A 213 -11.35 -7.31 -6.47
C MET A 213 -12.75 -7.70 -5.96
N LEU A 214 -12.88 -8.37 -4.81
CA LEU A 214 -14.18 -8.65 -4.18
C LEU A 214 -15.03 -7.39 -3.94
N LEU A 215 -14.41 -6.23 -3.71
CA LEU A 215 -15.10 -4.96 -3.50
C LEU A 215 -15.83 -4.48 -4.76
N LEU A 216 -15.45 -4.97 -5.95
CA LEU A 216 -16.14 -4.66 -7.21
C LEU A 216 -17.41 -5.50 -7.41
N ALA A 217 -17.57 -6.63 -6.71
CA ALA A 217 -18.67 -7.57 -6.96
C ALA A 217 -20.06 -6.92 -6.90
N PRO A 218 -20.40 -6.09 -5.89
CA PRO A 218 -21.70 -5.42 -5.84
C PRO A 218 -21.92 -4.48 -7.04
N ALA A 219 -20.88 -3.74 -7.43
CA ALA A 219 -20.94 -2.81 -8.56
C ALA A 219 -21.16 -3.54 -9.89
N VAL A 220 -20.44 -4.65 -10.11
CA VAL A 220 -20.58 -5.49 -11.32
C VAL A 220 -21.98 -6.12 -11.38
N ALA A 221 -22.46 -6.67 -10.26
CA ALA A 221 -23.79 -7.29 -10.21
C ALA A 221 -24.91 -6.28 -10.52
N VAL A 222 -24.90 -5.12 -9.87
CA VAL A 222 -25.90 -4.06 -10.11
C VAL A 222 -25.78 -3.49 -11.52
N PHE A 223 -24.56 -3.32 -12.05
CA PHE A 223 -24.35 -2.91 -13.43
C PHE A 223 -24.96 -3.89 -14.43
N LEU A 224 -24.67 -5.19 -14.30
CA LEU A 224 -25.20 -6.22 -15.20
C LEU A 224 -26.73 -6.27 -15.12
N TRP A 225 -27.30 -6.13 -13.92
CA TRP A 225 -28.75 -6.06 -13.74
C TRP A 225 -29.35 -4.84 -14.44
N LEU A 226 -28.87 -3.62 -14.15
CA LEU A 226 -29.39 -2.39 -14.74
C LEU A 226 -29.17 -2.31 -16.25
N ALA A 227 -27.97 -2.67 -16.74
CA ALA A 227 -27.68 -2.70 -18.16
C ALA A 227 -28.50 -3.80 -18.89
N GLY A 228 -28.77 -4.91 -18.21
CA GLY A 228 -29.69 -5.95 -18.67
C GLY A 228 -31.12 -5.43 -18.84
N VAL A 229 -31.61 -4.60 -17.91
CA VAL A 229 -32.94 -3.95 -17.99
C VAL A 229 -32.98 -2.86 -19.06
N GLU A 230 -31.91 -2.06 -19.21
CA GLU A 230 -31.80 -0.98 -20.20
C GLU A 230 -31.72 -1.51 -21.65
N THR A 231 -31.25 -2.75 -21.84
CA THR A 231 -31.26 -3.42 -23.15
C THR A 231 -32.65 -4.02 -23.40
N ARG A 232 -33.32 -3.63 -24.49
CA ARG A 232 -34.71 -4.05 -24.79
C ARG A 232 -34.88 -5.57 -24.61
N PRO A 233 -36.02 -6.06 -24.07
CA PRO A 233 -36.27 -7.49 -23.81
C PRO A 233 -36.28 -8.42 -25.04
N THR A 234 -36.11 -7.87 -26.25
CA THR A 234 -35.90 -8.57 -27.52
C THR A 234 -34.42 -8.73 -27.90
N ALA A 235 -33.50 -8.03 -27.21
CA ALA A 235 -32.07 -8.23 -27.36
C ALA A 235 -31.65 -9.45 -26.52
N THR A 236 -31.15 -10.47 -27.22
CA THR A 236 -30.72 -11.75 -26.65
C THR A 236 -29.75 -11.64 -25.48
N GLY A 237 -28.94 -10.57 -25.40
CA GLY A 237 -27.99 -10.34 -24.31
C GLY A 237 -28.61 -10.09 -22.92
N GLY A 238 -29.77 -9.41 -22.83
CA GLY A 238 -30.43 -9.12 -21.55
C GLY A 238 -31.11 -10.35 -20.94
N ARG A 239 -31.66 -11.25 -21.79
CA ARG A 239 -32.26 -12.52 -21.33
C ARG A 239 -31.23 -13.50 -20.76
N MET A 240 -29.98 -13.45 -21.24
CA MET A 240 -28.91 -14.37 -20.81
C MET A 240 -28.49 -14.17 -19.36
N ILE A 241 -28.57 -12.94 -18.83
CA ILE A 241 -28.22 -12.64 -17.44
C ILE A 241 -29.19 -13.34 -16.47
N HIS A 242 -30.43 -13.57 -16.92
CA HIS A 242 -31.48 -14.25 -16.16
C HIS A 242 -31.60 -15.75 -16.49
N ASP A 243 -30.78 -16.29 -17.40
CA ASP A 243 -30.74 -17.72 -17.71
C ASP A 243 -29.87 -18.46 -16.69
N GLY A 244 -30.49 -19.28 -15.85
CA GLY A 244 -29.81 -20.06 -14.82
C GLY A 244 -28.70 -20.98 -15.37
N LYS A 245 -28.83 -21.51 -16.59
CA LYS A 245 -27.79 -22.36 -17.20
C LYS A 245 -26.56 -21.54 -17.57
N PHE A 246 -26.78 -20.35 -18.13
CA PHE A 246 -25.69 -19.43 -18.44
C PHE A 246 -25.03 -18.89 -17.17
N ALA A 247 -25.81 -18.55 -16.15
CA ALA A 247 -25.29 -18.10 -14.85
C ALA A 247 -24.40 -19.16 -14.19
N LEU A 248 -24.82 -20.44 -14.19
CA LEU A 248 -23.99 -21.54 -13.70
C LEU A 248 -22.70 -21.68 -14.51
N LYS A 249 -22.76 -21.60 -15.84
CA LYS A 249 -21.57 -21.64 -16.69
C LYS A 249 -20.61 -20.48 -16.39
N ALA A 250 -21.13 -19.26 -16.25
CA ALA A 250 -20.33 -18.09 -15.90
C ALA A 250 -19.69 -18.24 -14.52
N LEU A 251 -20.42 -18.78 -13.53
CA LEU A 251 -19.88 -19.09 -12.22
C LEU A 251 -18.74 -20.10 -12.29
N LEU A 252 -18.90 -21.21 -13.02
CA LEU A 252 -17.82 -22.19 -13.20
C LEU A 252 -16.58 -21.58 -13.87
N VAL A 253 -16.78 -20.73 -14.88
CA VAL A 253 -15.69 -20.02 -15.57
C VAL A 253 -14.99 -19.00 -14.66
N LEU A 254 -15.73 -18.37 -13.73
CA LEU A 254 -15.17 -17.49 -12.71
C LEU A 254 -14.38 -18.27 -11.65
N LEU A 255 -14.87 -19.44 -11.24
CA LEU A 255 -14.21 -20.25 -10.22
C LEU A 255 -12.97 -20.98 -10.76
N LEU A 256 -12.92 -21.29 -12.05
CA LEU A 256 -11.83 -22.05 -12.66
C LEU A 256 -10.42 -21.45 -12.38
N PRO A 257 -10.16 -20.14 -12.59
CA PRO A 257 -8.85 -19.56 -12.25
C PRO A 257 -8.48 -19.70 -10.77
N LEU A 258 -9.45 -19.75 -9.84
CA LEU A 258 -9.17 -19.85 -8.40
C LEU A 258 -8.40 -21.13 -8.03
N LEU A 259 -8.39 -22.15 -8.91
CA LEU A 259 -7.53 -23.32 -8.77
C LEU A 259 -6.03 -22.95 -8.73
N LEU A 260 -5.62 -21.78 -9.22
CA LEU A 260 -4.26 -21.28 -9.07
C LEU A 260 -3.83 -21.12 -7.61
N TYR A 261 -4.76 -21.00 -6.64
CA TYR A 261 -4.40 -21.02 -5.22
C TYR A 261 -3.79 -22.36 -4.76
N LEU A 262 -4.07 -23.47 -5.46
CA LEU A 262 -3.43 -24.78 -5.18
C LEU A 262 -1.91 -24.75 -5.38
N TYR A 263 -1.39 -23.71 -6.03
CA TYR A 263 0.03 -23.38 -6.06
C TYR A 263 0.65 -23.33 -4.65
N ILE A 264 -0.03 -22.76 -3.67
CA ILE A 264 0.49 -22.54 -2.31
C ILE A 264 0.85 -23.89 -1.64
N PRO A 265 -0.09 -24.83 -1.43
CA PRO A 265 0.24 -26.09 -0.77
C PRO A 265 1.22 -26.95 -1.59
N TRP A 266 1.22 -26.78 -2.92
CA TRP A 266 2.16 -27.47 -3.81
C TRP A 266 3.60 -26.94 -3.68
N ARG A 267 3.78 -25.63 -3.53
CA ARG A 267 5.10 -24.99 -3.42
C ARG A 267 5.66 -24.92 -2.01
N ALA A 268 4.82 -25.06 -0.99
CA ALA A 268 5.24 -24.97 0.41
C ALA A 268 6.43 -25.87 0.79
N PRO A 269 6.52 -27.15 0.35
CA PRO A 269 7.69 -28.00 0.65
C PRO A 269 9.01 -27.53 0.03
N PHE A 270 8.95 -26.66 -0.98
CA PHE A 270 10.10 -26.18 -1.75
C PHE A 270 10.41 -24.70 -1.48
N THR A 271 9.76 -24.11 -0.48
CA THR A 271 9.92 -22.69 -0.13
C THR A 271 10.78 -22.60 1.15
N PRO A 272 12.09 -22.33 1.04
CA PRO A 272 13.03 -22.54 2.15
C PRO A 272 12.76 -21.65 3.36
N TYR A 273 12.31 -20.41 3.16
CA TYR A 273 12.02 -19.47 4.24
C TYR A 273 10.70 -19.72 4.96
N VAL A 274 9.85 -20.65 4.51
CA VAL A 274 8.63 -21.04 5.24
C VAL A 274 8.98 -21.74 6.56
N ARG A 275 10.19 -22.30 6.67
CA ARG A 275 10.69 -22.93 7.89
C ARG A 275 12.10 -22.44 8.18
N LEU A 276 12.27 -21.76 9.31
CA LEU A 276 13.54 -21.15 9.71
C LEU A 276 14.11 -21.92 10.91
N PRO A 277 15.17 -22.72 10.74
CA PRO A 277 15.79 -23.44 11.85
C PRO A 277 16.50 -22.45 12.79
N LEU A 278 16.14 -22.46 14.06
CA LEU A 278 16.75 -21.63 15.10
C LEU A 278 17.80 -22.40 15.90
N SER A 279 17.51 -23.63 16.33
CA SER A 279 18.47 -24.55 16.97
C SER A 279 18.22 -26.00 16.51
N ALA A 280 18.89 -26.99 17.09
CA ALA A 280 18.64 -28.40 16.77
C ALA A 280 17.20 -28.83 17.06
N ASP A 281 16.60 -28.29 18.13
CA ASP A 281 15.28 -28.66 18.62
C ASP A 281 14.21 -27.58 18.38
N LYS A 282 14.59 -26.48 17.71
CA LYS A 282 13.72 -25.32 17.53
C LYS A 282 13.71 -24.84 16.10
N GLU A 283 12.52 -24.84 15.51
CA GLU A 283 12.24 -24.36 14.15
C GLU A 283 11.05 -23.40 14.20
N LEU A 284 11.17 -22.28 13.48
CA LEU A 284 10.08 -21.34 13.30
C LEU A 284 9.35 -21.65 11.99
N VAL A 285 8.05 -21.93 12.07
CA VAL A 285 7.23 -22.29 10.89
C VAL A 285 6.32 -21.13 10.52
N LEU A 286 6.66 -20.42 9.43
CA LEU A 286 5.91 -19.25 8.96
C LEU A 286 4.59 -19.62 8.26
N TYR A 287 4.54 -20.81 7.65
CA TYR A 287 3.34 -21.34 7.01
C TYR A 287 3.21 -22.84 7.25
N GLN A 288 2.07 -23.23 7.83
CA GLN A 288 1.72 -24.63 7.99
C GLN A 288 1.02 -25.14 6.73
N ASN A 289 1.63 -26.10 6.04
CA ASN A 289 1.06 -26.74 4.85
C ASN A 289 -0.06 -27.74 5.21
N THR A 290 -1.15 -27.21 5.75
CA THR A 290 -2.37 -27.95 6.10
C THR A 290 -3.57 -27.24 5.47
N PRO A 291 -4.75 -27.90 5.35
CA PRO A 291 -5.95 -27.22 4.88
C PRO A 291 -6.27 -25.94 5.67
N GLN A 292 -6.10 -25.97 7.00
CA GLN A 292 -6.33 -24.81 7.85
C GLN A 292 -5.30 -23.69 7.58
N GLY A 293 -4.01 -24.02 7.49
CA GLY A 293 -2.97 -23.04 7.18
C GLY A 293 -3.17 -22.40 5.80
N PHE A 294 -3.55 -23.20 4.81
CA PHE A 294 -3.97 -22.72 3.48
C PHE A 294 -5.13 -21.72 3.57
N PHE A 295 -6.22 -22.05 4.26
CA PHE A 295 -7.34 -21.13 4.43
C PHE A 295 -6.95 -19.88 5.21
N ASN A 296 -6.13 -20.00 6.26
CA ASN A 296 -5.66 -18.86 7.04
C ASN A 296 -4.86 -17.87 6.19
N LEU A 297 -3.96 -18.38 5.34
CA LEU A 297 -3.16 -17.56 4.44
C LEU A 297 -4.03 -16.92 3.35
N VAL A 298 -4.85 -17.69 2.64
CA VAL A 298 -5.70 -17.17 1.55
C VAL A 298 -6.72 -16.17 2.08
N MET A 299 -7.30 -16.43 3.25
CA MET A 299 -8.27 -15.53 3.89
C MET A 299 -7.62 -14.34 4.59
N GLY A 300 -6.28 -14.29 4.68
CA GLY A 300 -5.56 -13.17 5.29
C GLY A 300 -5.88 -13.03 6.77
N GLN A 301 -6.03 -14.14 7.49
CA GLN A 301 -6.45 -14.12 8.90
C GLN A 301 -5.48 -13.33 9.80
N MET A 302 -4.21 -13.23 9.42
CA MET A 302 -3.20 -12.44 10.12
C MET A 302 -3.58 -10.95 10.21
N PHE A 303 -4.29 -10.41 9.20
CA PHE A 303 -4.72 -9.00 9.17
C PHE A 303 -6.07 -8.74 9.84
N ARG A 304 -6.65 -9.73 10.52
CA ARG A 304 -7.96 -9.58 11.17
C ARG A 304 -7.96 -8.45 12.21
N GLY A 305 -6.84 -8.22 12.89
CA GLY A 305 -6.69 -7.14 13.87
C GLY A 305 -6.70 -5.74 13.27
N GLU A 306 -6.41 -5.61 11.97
CA GLU A 306 -6.37 -4.32 11.27
C GLU A 306 -7.74 -3.86 10.77
N LEU A 307 -8.78 -4.70 10.89
CA LEU A 307 -10.16 -4.36 10.60
C LEU A 307 -10.91 -4.01 11.88
N GLY A 308 -11.45 -2.79 11.96
CA GLY A 308 -12.22 -2.37 13.13
C GLY A 308 -13.05 -1.11 12.92
N TYR A 309 -14.13 -0.98 13.70
CA TYR A 309 -14.89 0.27 13.77
C TYR A 309 -14.28 1.14 14.88
N ARG A 310 -13.55 2.20 14.49
CA ARG A 310 -13.00 3.19 15.43
C ARG A 310 -13.78 4.50 15.36
N THR A 311 -13.78 5.28 16.44
CA THR A 311 -14.47 6.59 16.55
C THR A 311 -13.90 7.69 15.63
N GLU A 312 -12.97 7.36 14.73
CA GLU A 312 -12.19 8.27 13.88
C GLU A 312 -12.75 8.43 12.45
N THR A 313 -14.05 8.20 12.22
CA THR A 313 -14.64 8.23 10.87
C THR A 313 -14.45 9.59 10.17
N LEU A 314 -14.64 10.71 10.89
CA LEU A 314 -14.53 12.04 10.30
C LEU A 314 -13.09 12.40 9.90
N PRO A 315 -12.06 12.19 10.75
CA PRO A 315 -10.65 12.28 10.32
C PRO A 315 -10.33 11.46 9.08
N ARG A 316 -10.82 10.21 9.00
CA ARG A 316 -10.59 9.32 7.85
C ARG A 316 -11.25 9.83 6.56
N LEU A 317 -12.45 10.40 6.64
CA LEU A 317 -13.10 11.04 5.50
C LEU A 317 -12.33 12.27 5.00
N ARG A 318 -11.78 13.08 5.93
CA ARG A 318 -10.92 14.22 5.57
C ARG A 318 -9.64 13.75 4.88
N MET A 319 -8.98 12.73 5.44
CA MET A 319 -7.82 12.08 4.82
C MET A 319 -8.13 11.61 3.39
N ALA A 320 -9.26 10.94 3.17
CA ALA A 320 -9.65 10.50 1.84
C ALA A 320 -9.85 11.68 0.86
N ALA A 321 -10.45 12.78 1.32
CA ALA A 321 -10.61 14.00 0.52
C ALA A 321 -9.27 14.68 0.20
N ASP A 322 -8.36 14.75 1.18
CA ASP A 322 -7.03 15.33 1.03
C ASP A 322 -6.15 14.50 0.09
N LEU A 323 -6.23 13.17 0.19
CA LEU A 323 -5.57 12.24 -0.73
C LEU A 323 -6.08 12.44 -2.16
N LEU A 324 -7.39 12.47 -2.36
CA LEU A 324 -7.99 12.71 -3.69
C LEU A 324 -7.58 14.07 -4.26
N ARG A 325 -7.59 15.12 -3.44
CA ARG A 325 -7.11 16.46 -3.81
C ARG A 325 -5.63 16.44 -4.18
N GLY A 326 -4.82 15.69 -3.45
CA GLY A 326 -3.40 15.49 -3.74
C GLY A 326 -3.17 14.89 -5.12
N GLN A 327 -4.00 13.91 -5.53
CA GLN A 327 -3.88 13.22 -6.82
C GLN A 327 -4.37 14.05 -8.02
N PHE A 328 -5.51 14.75 -7.89
CA PHE A 328 -6.19 15.39 -9.04
C PHE A 328 -6.24 16.92 -9.00
N GLY A 329 -5.88 17.54 -7.87
CA GLY A 329 -6.05 18.97 -7.65
C GLY A 329 -7.52 19.42 -7.62
N LEU A 330 -7.75 20.69 -7.31
CA LEU A 330 -9.12 21.24 -7.22
C LEU A 330 -9.84 21.24 -8.57
N VAL A 331 -9.12 21.52 -9.66
CA VAL A 331 -9.68 21.53 -11.02
C VAL A 331 -10.10 20.11 -11.42
N GLY A 332 -9.23 19.11 -11.21
CA GLY A 332 -9.57 17.72 -11.49
C GLY A 332 -10.74 17.23 -10.64
N MET A 333 -10.81 17.64 -9.36
CA MET A 333 -11.95 17.32 -8.49
C MET A 333 -13.27 17.90 -9.01
N ALA A 334 -13.28 19.17 -9.40
CA ALA A 334 -14.46 19.83 -9.96
C ALA A 334 -14.94 19.15 -11.25
N LEU A 335 -14.02 18.76 -12.13
CA LEU A 335 -14.34 18.00 -13.34
C LEU A 335 -14.89 16.61 -13.00
N GLY A 336 -14.28 15.89 -12.05
CA GLY A 336 -14.80 14.60 -11.60
C GLY A 336 -16.24 14.71 -11.09
N LEU A 337 -16.54 15.70 -10.26
CA LEU A 337 -17.89 15.95 -9.78
C LEU A 337 -18.86 16.25 -10.92
N LEU A 338 -18.46 17.09 -11.89
CA LEU A 338 -19.26 17.36 -13.09
C LEU A 338 -19.55 16.07 -13.88
N GLY A 339 -18.60 15.14 -13.96
CA GLY A 339 -18.79 13.83 -14.56
C GLY A 339 -19.84 12.98 -13.85
N VAL A 340 -19.80 12.92 -12.51
CA VAL A 340 -20.82 12.22 -11.71
C VAL A 340 -22.20 12.84 -11.93
N LEU A 341 -22.30 14.17 -11.88
CA LEU A 341 -23.54 14.90 -12.13
C LEU A 341 -24.08 14.61 -13.54
N ARG A 342 -23.21 14.55 -14.55
CA ARG A 342 -23.60 14.19 -15.93
C ARG A 342 -24.20 12.79 -16.01
N LEU A 343 -23.67 11.81 -15.28
CA LEU A 343 -24.25 10.46 -15.22
C LEU A 343 -25.63 10.47 -14.55
N ALA A 344 -25.75 11.14 -13.41
CA ALA A 344 -26.99 11.21 -12.63
C ALA A 344 -28.10 11.93 -13.40
N PHE A 345 -27.85 13.15 -13.88
CA PHE A 345 -28.84 13.92 -14.65
C PHE A 345 -29.09 13.32 -16.04
N GLY A 346 -28.08 12.68 -16.63
CA GLY A 346 -28.22 11.91 -17.86
C GLY A 346 -28.94 10.57 -17.68
N ARG A 347 -29.35 10.22 -16.46
CA ARG A 347 -30.03 8.96 -16.08
C ARG A 347 -29.27 7.72 -16.58
N ARG A 348 -27.94 7.76 -16.54
CA ARG A 348 -27.06 6.66 -16.93
C ARG A 348 -26.82 5.72 -15.74
N TRP A 349 -27.90 5.15 -15.20
CA TRP A 349 -27.90 4.46 -13.91
C TRP A 349 -26.98 3.24 -13.88
N ALA A 350 -26.91 2.43 -14.95
CA ALA A 350 -25.97 1.32 -15.01
C ALA A 350 -24.52 1.80 -14.83
N LEU A 351 -24.09 2.80 -15.61
CA LEU A 351 -22.73 3.35 -15.56
C LEU A 351 -22.41 4.05 -14.23
N LEU A 352 -23.40 4.76 -13.67
CA LEU A 352 -23.29 5.37 -12.35
C LEU A 352 -23.17 4.31 -11.25
N ALA A 353 -23.91 3.20 -11.33
CA ALA A 353 -23.79 2.10 -10.38
C ALA A 353 -22.42 1.43 -10.47
N LEU A 354 -21.93 1.12 -11.69
CA LEU A 354 -20.62 0.50 -11.89
C LEU A 354 -19.49 1.35 -11.27
N THR A 355 -19.48 2.65 -11.56
CA THR A 355 -18.44 3.56 -11.08
C THR A 355 -18.66 3.95 -9.61
N GLY A 356 -19.86 4.40 -9.25
CA GLY A 356 -20.21 4.89 -7.92
C GLY A 356 -20.14 3.84 -6.82
N LEU A 357 -20.67 2.63 -7.06
CA LEU A 357 -20.58 1.56 -6.06
C LEU A 357 -19.15 1.04 -5.92
N THR A 358 -18.36 0.99 -7.00
CA THR A 358 -16.94 0.64 -6.91
C THR A 358 -16.19 1.66 -6.05
N TYR A 359 -16.38 2.96 -6.31
CA TYR A 359 -15.76 4.02 -5.51
C TYR A 359 -16.18 3.94 -4.05
N LEU A 360 -17.48 3.77 -3.79
CA LEU A 360 -18.03 3.69 -2.44
C LEU A 360 -17.53 2.46 -1.67
N ALA A 361 -17.49 1.29 -2.30
CA ALA A 361 -17.01 0.06 -1.66
C ALA A 361 -15.53 0.16 -1.25
N ASN A 362 -14.69 0.72 -2.13
CA ASN A 362 -13.28 0.96 -1.80
C ASN A 362 -13.14 2.02 -0.70
N LEU A 363 -13.88 3.13 -0.78
CA LEU A 363 -13.87 4.15 0.26
C LEU A 363 -14.27 3.55 1.62
N LEU A 364 -15.41 2.86 1.70
CA LEU A 364 -15.87 2.24 2.94
C LEU A 364 -14.86 1.24 3.52
N PHE A 365 -14.22 0.44 2.66
CA PHE A 365 -13.15 -0.47 3.08
C PHE A 365 -11.96 0.29 3.71
N THR A 366 -11.49 1.36 3.08
CA THR A 366 -10.38 2.19 3.61
C THR A 366 -10.71 2.94 4.91
N LEU A 367 -12.00 3.13 5.23
CA LEU A 367 -12.42 3.73 6.49
C LEU A 367 -12.31 2.75 7.67
N VAL A 368 -12.36 1.44 7.42
CA VAL A 368 -12.37 0.40 8.46
C VAL A 368 -11.11 -0.44 8.49
N TYR A 369 -10.16 -0.20 7.58
CA TYR A 369 -8.88 -0.91 7.47
C TYR A 369 -7.72 0.01 7.90
N PHE A 370 -6.88 -0.47 8.82
CA PHE A 370 -5.85 0.32 9.48
C PHE A 370 -4.46 -0.24 9.18
N ILE A 371 -3.83 0.22 8.10
CA ILE A 371 -2.45 -0.12 7.74
C ILE A 371 -1.65 1.17 7.45
N GLY A 372 -0.32 1.11 7.56
CA GLY A 372 0.56 2.29 7.46
C GLY A 372 0.51 3.00 6.11
N ASP A 373 0.36 2.25 5.03
CA ASP A 373 0.40 2.70 3.64
C ASP A 373 -0.99 2.72 2.98
N ILE A 374 -2.05 2.94 3.77
CA ILE A 374 -3.47 2.88 3.33
C ILE A 374 -3.78 3.63 2.03
N PHE A 375 -3.00 4.65 1.68
CA PHE A 375 -3.17 5.44 0.46
C PHE A 375 -3.10 4.60 -0.83
N VAL A 376 -2.35 3.49 -0.87
CA VAL A 376 -2.26 2.61 -2.05
C VAL A 376 -3.58 1.92 -2.38
N LEU A 377 -4.42 1.66 -1.36
CA LEU A 377 -5.73 1.04 -1.54
C LEU A 377 -6.78 1.97 -2.17
N PHE A 378 -6.46 3.25 -2.36
CA PHE A 378 -7.28 4.17 -3.12
C PHE A 378 -7.05 4.10 -4.64
N ILE A 379 -6.06 3.35 -5.14
CA ILE A 379 -5.78 3.25 -6.58
C ILE A 379 -7.04 2.87 -7.39
N PRO A 380 -7.86 1.87 -7.01
CA PRO A 380 -9.13 1.59 -7.70
C PRO A 380 -10.10 2.79 -7.70
N SER A 381 -10.17 3.54 -6.60
CA SER A 381 -10.98 4.76 -6.51
C SER A 381 -10.46 5.86 -7.45
N TYR A 382 -9.14 6.01 -7.59
CA TYR A 382 -8.54 6.97 -8.51
C TYR A 382 -8.76 6.60 -9.98
N LEU A 383 -8.75 5.31 -10.32
CA LEU A 383 -9.11 4.82 -11.66
C LEU A 383 -10.54 5.20 -12.02
N VAL A 384 -11.48 4.98 -11.09
CA VAL A 384 -12.88 5.40 -11.26
C VAL A 384 -12.98 6.93 -11.38
N PHE A 385 -12.28 7.65 -10.52
CA PHE A 385 -12.30 9.11 -10.53
C PHE A 385 -11.77 9.69 -11.85
N ALA A 386 -10.76 9.06 -12.45
CA ALA A 386 -10.26 9.43 -13.77
C ALA A 386 -11.35 9.28 -14.86
N LEU A 387 -12.21 8.25 -14.81
CA LEU A 387 -13.35 8.12 -15.73
C LEU A 387 -14.35 9.27 -15.55
N TRP A 388 -14.61 9.68 -14.31
CA TRP A 388 -15.46 10.84 -14.03
C TRP A 388 -14.83 12.15 -14.49
N LEU A 389 -13.52 12.34 -14.28
CA LEU A 389 -12.79 13.51 -14.77
C LEU A 389 -12.86 13.60 -16.29
N ALA A 390 -12.65 12.49 -17.01
CA ALA A 390 -12.78 12.44 -18.46
C ALA A 390 -14.18 12.89 -18.92
N LEU A 391 -15.23 12.41 -18.24
CA LEU A 391 -16.61 12.79 -18.54
C LEU A 391 -16.91 14.24 -18.19
N GLY A 392 -16.37 14.77 -17.10
CA GLY A 392 -16.49 16.18 -16.73
C GLY A 392 -15.83 17.10 -17.76
N ALA A 393 -14.59 16.81 -18.15
CA ALA A 393 -13.87 17.55 -19.18
C ALA A 393 -14.65 17.54 -20.51
N ALA A 394 -15.15 16.37 -20.91
CA ALA A 394 -15.99 16.23 -22.10
C ALA A 394 -17.29 17.06 -22.00
N THR A 395 -17.97 17.00 -20.86
CA THR A 395 -19.23 17.73 -20.61
C THR A 395 -19.01 19.25 -20.67
N LEU A 396 -17.91 19.75 -20.10
CA LEU A 396 -17.52 21.15 -20.18
C LEU A 396 -17.30 21.58 -21.64
N GLY A 397 -16.55 20.78 -22.40
CA GLY A 397 -16.30 21.04 -23.83
C GLY A 397 -17.58 21.04 -24.66
N GLU A 398 -18.44 20.03 -24.51
CA GLU A 398 -19.74 19.97 -25.19
C GLU A 398 -20.59 21.20 -24.85
N GLY A 399 -20.71 21.56 -23.57
CA GLY A 399 -21.49 22.71 -23.12
C GLY A 399 -21.02 24.03 -23.72
N ILE A 400 -19.71 24.28 -23.74
CA ILE A 400 -19.14 25.50 -24.34
C ILE A 400 -19.35 25.52 -25.86
N GLY A 401 -19.10 24.41 -26.56
CA GLY A 401 -19.29 24.33 -28.01
C GLY A 401 -20.75 24.52 -28.42
N GLU A 402 -21.70 23.95 -27.66
CA GLU A 402 -23.13 24.18 -27.87
C GLU A 402 -23.53 25.62 -27.56
N GLY A 403 -23.00 26.21 -26.49
CA GLY A 403 -23.24 27.61 -26.11
C GLY A 403 -22.82 28.59 -27.21
N ILE A 404 -21.63 28.40 -27.80
CA ILE A 404 -21.12 29.22 -28.90
C ILE A 404 -22.06 29.18 -30.11
N VAL A 405 -22.58 28.00 -30.46
CA VAL A 405 -23.53 27.84 -31.58
C VAL A 405 -24.88 28.49 -31.27
N ARG A 406 -25.42 28.28 -30.05
CA ARG A 406 -26.71 28.87 -29.64
C ARG A 406 -26.64 30.40 -29.60
N TRP A 407 -25.52 30.95 -29.13
CA TRP A 407 -25.31 32.40 -29.05
C TRP A 407 -25.29 33.08 -30.42
N LYS A 408 -24.87 32.39 -31.48
CA LYS A 408 -24.86 32.92 -32.86
C LYS A 408 -26.17 32.73 -33.64
N GLY A 409 -27.24 32.25 -32.99
CA GLY A 409 -28.61 32.25 -33.51
C GLY A 409 -28.98 31.08 -34.44
N THR A 410 -30.15 30.49 -34.22
CA THR A 410 -30.90 29.63 -35.17
C THR A 410 -32.26 30.30 -35.39
N ALA A 411 -32.84 30.49 -36.59
CA ALA A 411 -32.75 29.73 -37.83
C ALA A 411 -32.97 30.63 -39.07
N MET A 412 -32.20 30.43 -40.14
CA MET A 412 -32.64 30.79 -41.50
C MET A 412 -32.85 29.49 -42.29
N ARG A 413 -34.12 29.23 -42.66
CA ARG A 413 -34.50 28.16 -43.59
C ARG A 413 -34.31 28.68 -45.01
N TYR A 414 -33.23 28.29 -45.67
CA TYR A 414 -33.10 28.33 -47.12
C TYR A 414 -32.56 27.00 -47.61
N GLY A 415 -33.27 26.37 -48.57
CA GLY A 415 -32.88 25.11 -49.19
C GLY A 415 -31.52 25.16 -49.90
N SER A 416 -31.02 24.01 -50.35
CA SER A 416 -29.70 23.74 -50.99
C SER A 416 -28.43 24.18 -50.22
N TRP A 417 -28.52 25.19 -49.34
CA TRP A 417 -27.46 25.69 -48.45
C TRP A 417 -27.48 25.06 -47.05
N GLU A 418 -28.55 24.33 -46.72
CA GLU A 418 -28.78 23.71 -45.42
C GLU A 418 -27.66 22.73 -45.04
N GLU A 419 -27.18 21.91 -45.98
CA GLU A 419 -26.06 20.99 -45.70
C GLU A 419 -24.74 21.72 -45.40
N ARG A 420 -24.45 22.81 -46.12
CA ARG A 420 -23.21 23.60 -45.91
C ARG A 420 -23.26 24.34 -44.57
N TYR A 421 -24.42 24.90 -44.22
CA TYR A 421 -24.64 25.58 -42.94
C TYR A 421 -24.58 24.60 -41.75
N GLN A 422 -25.19 23.42 -41.85
CA GLN A 422 -25.09 22.38 -40.82
C GLN A 422 -23.65 21.88 -40.65
N LYS A 423 -22.90 21.71 -41.75
CA LYS A 423 -21.46 21.40 -41.68
C LYS A 423 -20.68 22.51 -40.98
N LEU A 424 -20.92 23.78 -41.31
CA LEU A 424 -20.27 24.92 -40.67
C LEU A 424 -20.56 24.98 -39.16
N ILE A 425 -21.82 24.90 -38.75
CA ILE A 425 -22.22 24.88 -37.34
C ILE A 425 -21.59 23.70 -36.61
N SER A 426 -21.62 22.51 -37.21
CA SER A 426 -21.01 21.33 -36.60
C SER A 426 -19.49 21.49 -36.44
N GLY A 427 -18.84 22.20 -37.39
CA GLY A 427 -17.43 22.57 -37.33
C GLY A 427 -17.14 23.56 -36.21
N ILE A 428 -17.91 24.65 -36.11
CA ILE A 428 -17.79 25.65 -35.05
C ILE A 428 -17.99 25.02 -33.67
N ARG A 429 -19.02 24.19 -33.51
CA ARG A 429 -19.25 23.43 -32.27
C ARG A 429 -18.06 22.56 -31.93
N SER A 430 -17.55 21.79 -32.90
CA SER A 430 -16.43 20.88 -32.68
C SER A 430 -15.14 21.62 -32.30
N LEU A 431 -14.86 22.75 -32.95
CA LEU A 431 -13.70 23.60 -32.66
C LEU A 431 -13.85 24.28 -31.30
N GLY A 432 -15.02 24.83 -30.98
CA GLY A 432 -15.31 25.44 -29.68
C GLY A 432 -15.20 24.44 -28.54
N SER A 433 -15.77 23.24 -28.71
CA SER A 433 -15.65 22.16 -27.72
C SER A 433 -14.21 21.68 -27.54
N LEU A 434 -13.41 21.64 -28.61
CA LEU A 434 -12.00 21.26 -28.53
C LEU A 434 -11.16 22.34 -27.85
N ALA A 435 -11.35 23.61 -28.23
CA ALA A 435 -10.66 24.76 -27.64
C ALA A 435 -10.91 24.90 -26.14
N ALA A 436 -12.09 24.47 -25.66
CA ALA A 436 -12.42 24.45 -24.24
C ALA A 436 -11.65 23.39 -23.43
N VAL A 437 -11.30 22.24 -24.03
CA VAL A 437 -10.65 21.14 -23.30
C VAL A 437 -9.14 21.11 -23.44
N ILE A 438 -8.57 21.70 -24.49
CA ILE A 438 -7.10 21.78 -24.68
C ILE A 438 -6.39 22.42 -23.48
N PRO A 439 -6.86 23.54 -22.89
CA PRO A 439 -6.20 24.14 -21.72
C PRO A 439 -6.13 23.21 -20.51
N LEU A 440 -7.02 22.22 -20.41
CA LEU A 440 -7.00 21.24 -19.32
C LEU A 440 -5.76 20.33 -19.37
N CYS A 441 -5.04 20.27 -20.49
CA CYS A 441 -3.74 19.58 -20.59
C CYS A 441 -2.67 20.19 -19.66
N ILE A 442 -2.87 21.42 -19.15
CA ILE A 442 -1.98 22.00 -18.13
C ILE A 442 -2.05 21.20 -16.83
N LEU A 443 -3.18 20.58 -16.50
CA LEU A 443 -3.35 19.82 -15.25
C LEU A 443 -2.34 18.67 -15.10
N PRO A 444 -2.26 17.69 -16.03
CA PRO A 444 -1.24 16.64 -15.94
C PRO A 444 0.19 17.18 -16.02
N LEU A 445 0.46 18.24 -16.79
CA LEU A 445 1.80 18.84 -16.85
C LEU A 445 2.22 19.47 -15.51
N ALA A 446 1.31 20.17 -14.85
CA ALA A 446 1.55 20.78 -13.54
C ALA A 446 1.75 19.71 -12.45
N LEU A 447 0.96 18.63 -12.49
CA LEU A 447 1.11 17.51 -11.56
C LEU A 447 2.40 16.72 -11.80
N LEU A 448 2.79 16.51 -13.07
CA LEU A 448 4.08 15.91 -13.42
C LEU A 448 5.23 16.73 -12.81
N ALA A 449 5.26 18.04 -13.05
CA ALA A 449 6.30 18.91 -12.52
C ALA A 449 6.36 18.90 -10.98
N ARG A 450 5.20 18.85 -10.32
CA ARG A 450 5.10 18.79 -8.85
C ARG A 450 5.56 17.44 -8.27
N ASN A 451 5.16 16.34 -8.90
CA ASN A 451 5.30 15.01 -8.33
C ASN A 451 6.62 14.33 -8.71
N TYR A 452 7.32 14.82 -9.76
CA TYR A 452 8.52 14.17 -10.29
C TYR A 452 9.58 13.92 -9.21
N SER A 453 10.08 14.96 -8.55
CA SER A 453 11.13 14.82 -7.53
C SER A 453 10.68 14.07 -6.28
N GLN A 454 9.38 14.05 -5.99
CA GLN A 454 8.81 13.35 -4.83
C GLN A 454 8.64 11.85 -5.08
N THR A 455 8.56 11.44 -6.34
CA THR A 455 8.26 10.06 -6.73
C THR A 455 9.45 9.37 -7.36
N ASP A 456 10.41 10.11 -7.93
CA ASP A 456 11.59 9.53 -8.57
C ASP A 456 12.41 8.64 -7.63
N GLN A 457 12.58 7.37 -8.00
CA GLN A 457 13.37 6.37 -7.28
C GLN A 457 14.64 5.98 -8.04
N SER A 458 14.98 6.64 -9.16
CA SER A 458 16.10 6.26 -10.04
C SER A 458 17.47 6.28 -9.37
N HIS A 459 17.59 6.97 -8.24
CA HIS A 459 18.78 7.06 -7.41
C HIS A 459 18.64 6.35 -6.06
N ASN A 460 17.58 5.57 -5.84
CA ASN A 460 17.39 4.81 -4.60
C ASN A 460 18.31 3.58 -4.56
N TYR A 461 19.49 3.77 -4.00
CA TYR A 461 20.48 2.71 -3.74
C TYR A 461 20.70 2.47 -2.24
N GLU A 462 19.99 3.21 -1.37
CA GLU A 462 20.23 3.23 0.07
C GLU A 462 20.11 1.84 0.70
N VAL A 463 19.05 1.09 0.37
CA VAL A 463 18.81 -0.25 0.90
C VAL A 463 19.90 -1.23 0.46
N ARG A 464 20.34 -1.14 -0.80
CA ARG A 464 21.43 -1.97 -1.33
C ARG A 464 22.71 -1.69 -0.58
N ASP A 465 23.07 -0.41 -0.45
CA ASP A 465 24.35 0.01 0.12
C ASP A 465 24.41 -0.38 1.61
N LEU A 466 23.32 -0.14 2.36
CA LEU A 466 23.16 -0.58 3.75
C LEU A 466 23.35 -2.09 3.90
N TRP A 467 22.63 -2.91 3.13
CA TRP A 467 22.70 -4.35 3.29
C TRP A 467 24.01 -4.95 2.76
N GLN A 468 24.67 -4.32 1.79
CA GLN A 468 26.02 -4.70 1.40
C GLN A 468 27.03 -4.45 2.51
N GLU A 469 26.90 -3.36 3.26
CA GLU A 469 27.70 -3.06 4.45
C GLU A 469 27.45 -4.10 5.55
N ILE A 470 26.18 -4.32 5.94
CA ILE A 470 25.80 -5.31 6.97
C ILE A 470 26.32 -6.71 6.63
N LEU A 471 26.20 -7.15 5.38
CA LEU A 471 26.64 -8.50 4.97
C LEU A 471 28.15 -8.61 4.80
N ALA A 472 28.87 -7.49 4.69
CA ALA A 472 30.33 -7.44 4.67
C ALA A 472 30.94 -7.47 6.09
N GLU A 473 30.14 -7.23 7.12
CA GLU A 473 30.56 -7.37 8.51
C GLU A 473 31.03 -8.79 8.82
N GLY A 474 31.99 -8.91 9.74
CA GLY A 474 32.58 -10.17 10.21
C GLY A 474 31.66 -11.03 11.08
N LEU A 475 30.37 -11.11 10.75
CA LEU A 475 29.34 -11.83 11.50
C LEU A 475 29.67 -13.34 11.59
N PRO A 476 29.63 -13.95 12.79
CA PRO A 476 29.83 -15.37 12.98
C PRO A 476 28.86 -16.25 12.17
N TRP A 477 29.28 -17.48 11.89
CA TRP A 477 28.45 -18.48 11.23
C TRP A 477 27.16 -18.70 12.01
N ARG A 478 26.01 -18.69 11.32
CA ARG A 478 24.68 -18.83 11.94
C ARG A 478 24.36 -17.74 12.96
N ALA A 479 24.87 -16.53 12.80
CA ALA A 479 24.33 -15.39 13.55
C ALA A 479 22.85 -15.15 13.20
N ILE A 480 22.13 -14.50 14.13
CA ILE A 480 20.75 -14.06 13.95
C ILE A 480 20.75 -12.54 13.91
N LEU A 481 20.28 -12.00 12.78
CA LEU A 481 20.03 -10.58 12.59
C LEU A 481 18.60 -10.26 13.04
N VAL A 482 18.45 -9.23 13.84
CA VAL A 482 17.16 -8.83 14.42
C VAL A 482 16.86 -7.38 14.09
N SER A 483 15.63 -7.12 13.67
CA SER A 483 15.06 -5.77 13.66
C SER A 483 13.73 -5.71 14.41
N ASN A 484 13.29 -4.51 14.76
CA ASN A 484 11.94 -4.27 15.27
C ASN A 484 10.87 -4.26 14.16
N ASP A 485 11.28 -4.25 12.90
CA ASP A 485 10.39 -4.17 11.74
C ASP A 485 10.68 -5.30 10.74
N ARG A 486 9.59 -5.86 10.19
CA ARG A 486 9.62 -6.87 9.14
C ARG A 486 10.24 -6.31 7.86
N ASP A 487 9.91 -5.06 7.56
CA ASP A 487 10.21 -4.46 6.26
C ASP A 487 11.72 -4.39 6.02
N GLU A 488 12.48 -4.11 7.07
CA GLU A 488 13.92 -3.96 7.00
C GLU A 488 14.64 -5.29 6.80
N ILE A 489 14.02 -6.44 7.12
CA ILE A 489 14.63 -7.78 7.00
C ILE A 489 14.44 -8.39 5.60
N MET A 490 13.45 -7.95 4.82
CA MET A 490 13.18 -8.52 3.49
C MET A 490 14.39 -8.49 2.52
N PRO A 491 15.23 -7.44 2.49
CA PRO A 491 16.43 -7.44 1.66
C PRO A 491 17.42 -8.57 1.99
N LEU A 492 17.54 -9.00 3.25
CA LEU A 492 18.39 -10.15 3.60
C LEU A 492 17.98 -11.38 2.82
N TRP A 493 16.67 -11.67 2.77
CA TRP A 493 16.14 -12.83 2.05
C TRP A 493 16.33 -12.72 0.54
N TYR A 494 16.28 -11.51 -0.02
CA TYR A 494 16.69 -11.29 -1.41
C TYR A 494 18.15 -11.70 -1.64
N TYR A 495 19.09 -11.19 -0.82
CA TYR A 495 20.50 -11.55 -0.95
C TYR A 495 20.76 -13.05 -0.77
N GLN A 496 20.04 -13.70 0.14
CA GLN A 496 20.18 -15.14 0.39
C GLN A 496 19.63 -16.00 -0.74
N PHE A 497 18.40 -15.73 -1.18
CA PHE A 497 17.70 -16.63 -2.09
C PHE A 497 17.90 -16.30 -3.57
N VAL A 498 18.26 -15.05 -3.89
CA VAL A 498 18.55 -14.63 -5.27
C VAL A 498 20.05 -14.63 -5.54
N GLU A 499 20.84 -14.00 -4.67
CA GLU A 499 22.28 -13.83 -4.89
C GLU A 499 23.15 -14.90 -4.21
N GLY A 500 22.58 -15.75 -3.35
CA GLY A 500 23.32 -16.80 -2.65
C GLY A 500 24.29 -16.28 -1.59
N ARG A 501 24.09 -15.05 -1.09
CA ARG A 501 24.97 -14.41 -0.11
C ARG A 501 24.52 -14.72 1.31
N ARG A 502 25.47 -15.11 2.17
CA ARG A 502 25.25 -15.38 3.60
C ARG A 502 24.02 -16.26 3.90
N PRO A 503 23.88 -17.44 3.26
CA PRO A 503 22.75 -18.34 3.50
C PRO A 503 22.75 -18.93 4.93
N ASP A 504 23.82 -18.70 5.70
CA ASP A 504 23.96 -19.11 7.09
C ASP A 504 23.19 -18.24 8.08
N LEU A 505 22.91 -16.98 7.74
CA LEU A 505 22.25 -16.02 8.62
C LEU A 505 20.74 -16.26 8.70
N ASN A 506 20.12 -15.89 9.83
CA ASN A 506 18.67 -15.76 9.91
C ASN A 506 18.29 -14.32 10.24
N GLY A 507 17.33 -13.76 9.52
CA GLY A 507 16.69 -12.50 9.87
C GLY A 507 15.38 -12.74 10.63
N LEU A 508 15.18 -12.08 11.77
CA LEU A 508 13.98 -12.19 12.59
C LEU A 508 13.46 -10.81 13.01
N PHE A 509 12.15 -10.76 13.25
CA PHE A 509 11.44 -9.54 13.64
C PHE A 509 10.18 -9.89 14.46
N PRO A 510 9.65 -8.95 15.27
CA PRO A 510 8.42 -9.17 16.04
C PRO A 510 7.22 -9.51 15.15
N ARG A 511 6.30 -10.33 15.67
CA ARG A 511 5.04 -10.78 15.03
C ARG A 511 5.25 -11.56 13.73
N ILE A 512 6.47 -12.06 13.49
CA ILE A 512 6.80 -12.96 12.37
C ILE A 512 5.88 -14.18 12.31
N VAL A 513 5.43 -14.68 13.46
CA VAL A 513 4.35 -15.66 13.61
C VAL A 513 3.37 -15.17 14.68
N PRO A 514 2.07 -15.56 14.63
CA PRO A 514 1.04 -15.08 15.54
C PRO A 514 1.10 -15.80 16.91
N GLU A 515 2.27 -15.79 17.55
CA GLU A 515 2.50 -16.41 18.87
C GLU A 515 2.95 -15.35 19.89
N PRO A 516 2.53 -15.45 21.17
CA PRO A 516 2.90 -14.48 22.20
C PRO A 516 4.42 -14.31 22.39
N THR A 517 5.20 -15.36 22.12
CA THR A 517 6.66 -15.37 22.20
C THR A 517 7.31 -14.37 21.24
N TYR A 518 6.66 -14.05 20.13
CA TYR A 518 7.20 -13.13 19.12
C TYR A 518 6.49 -11.78 19.11
N GLU A 519 5.60 -11.51 20.07
CA GLU A 519 4.74 -10.32 20.06
C GLU A 519 5.50 -8.98 20.02
N ASN A 520 6.70 -8.92 20.63
CA ASN A 520 7.58 -7.76 20.67
C ASN A 520 9.05 -8.17 20.60
N ILE A 521 9.92 -7.16 20.43
CA ILE A 521 11.36 -7.34 20.23
C ILE A 521 12.04 -8.00 21.42
N VAL A 522 11.65 -7.68 22.66
CA VAL A 522 12.27 -8.26 23.85
C VAL A 522 11.93 -9.73 23.98
N ARG A 523 10.67 -10.13 23.78
CA ARG A 523 10.31 -11.55 23.83
C ARG A 523 10.98 -12.36 22.73
N LEU A 524 11.10 -11.79 21.54
CA LEU A 524 11.85 -12.38 20.44
C LEU A 524 13.32 -12.59 20.84
N VAL A 525 14.00 -11.57 21.37
CA VAL A 525 15.41 -11.67 21.76
C VAL A 525 15.61 -12.67 22.92
N ASP A 526 14.75 -12.65 23.94
CA ASP A 526 14.77 -13.65 25.03
C ASP A 526 14.68 -15.08 24.48
N ASP A 527 13.75 -15.29 23.55
CA ASP A 527 13.51 -16.58 22.93
C ASP A 527 14.71 -17.04 22.09
N ILE A 528 15.38 -16.11 21.41
CA ILE A 528 16.60 -16.39 20.63
C ILE A 528 17.79 -16.67 21.54
N LEU A 529 17.95 -15.97 22.67
CA LEU A 529 19.06 -16.20 23.60
C LEU A 529 19.12 -17.66 24.08
N THR A 530 17.96 -18.32 24.21
CA THR A 530 17.89 -19.76 24.55
C THR A 530 18.52 -20.70 23.52
N THR A 531 18.73 -20.22 22.29
CA THR A 531 19.33 -21.02 21.20
C THR A 531 20.85 -21.04 21.23
N GLY A 532 21.48 -20.15 22.01
CA GLY A 532 22.94 -19.99 22.06
C GLY A 532 23.56 -19.41 20.79
N ARG A 533 22.75 -18.94 19.83
CA ARG A 533 23.25 -18.30 18.61
C ARG A 533 23.64 -16.85 18.85
N PRO A 534 24.72 -16.34 18.23
CA PRO A 534 25.07 -14.93 18.26
C PRO A 534 23.93 -14.06 17.71
N ILE A 535 23.59 -12.97 18.40
CA ILE A 535 22.49 -12.07 18.05
C ILE A 535 23.04 -10.68 17.76
N TYR A 536 22.63 -10.11 16.62
CA TYR A 536 22.99 -8.77 16.22
C TYR A 536 21.74 -8.00 15.80
N LEU A 537 21.56 -6.81 16.36
CA LEU A 537 20.56 -5.86 15.96
C LEU A 537 21.07 -5.15 14.70
N ILE A 538 20.23 -5.02 13.67
CA ILE A 538 20.64 -4.40 12.39
C ILE A 538 20.81 -2.87 12.47
N LYS A 539 20.44 -2.28 13.60
CA LYS A 539 20.51 -0.85 13.94
C LYS A 539 20.40 -0.69 15.45
N GLU A 540 20.72 0.51 15.94
CA GLU A 540 20.47 0.86 17.34
C GLU A 540 18.98 0.83 17.68
N MET A 541 18.65 0.29 18.86
CA MET A 541 17.29 0.25 19.40
C MET A 541 17.28 0.74 20.85
N PRO A 542 17.37 2.07 21.07
CA PRO A 542 17.50 2.65 22.41
C PRO A 542 16.33 2.31 23.34
N GLY A 543 16.65 1.86 24.54
CA GLY A 543 15.76 1.29 25.52
C GLY A 543 15.99 -0.20 25.75
N LEU A 544 16.56 -0.93 24.79
CA LEU A 544 16.88 -2.35 24.98
C LEU A 544 18.01 -2.58 25.99
N GLU A 545 18.87 -1.58 26.21
CA GLU A 545 19.93 -1.58 27.24
C GLU A 545 19.41 -1.78 28.66
N ILE A 546 18.11 -1.53 28.91
CA ILE A 546 17.51 -1.79 30.23
C ILE A 546 17.55 -3.28 30.60
N LYS A 547 17.56 -4.14 29.58
CA LYS A 547 17.45 -5.59 29.74
C LYS A 547 18.66 -6.33 29.18
N TYR A 548 19.32 -5.78 28.17
CA TYR A 548 20.44 -6.42 27.50
C TYR A 548 21.73 -5.60 27.58
N GLN A 549 22.86 -6.27 27.74
CA GLN A 549 24.16 -5.67 27.49
C GLN A 549 24.36 -5.58 25.98
N LEU A 550 24.45 -4.35 25.47
CA LEU A 550 24.58 -4.03 24.05
C LEU A 550 25.98 -3.48 23.78
N GLU A 551 26.66 -4.04 22.79
CA GLU A 551 28.00 -3.60 22.39
C GLU A 551 28.02 -3.24 20.89
N PRO A 552 28.64 -2.11 20.50
CA PRO A 552 28.81 -1.78 19.09
C PRO A 552 29.60 -2.84 18.34
N PHE A 553 29.15 -3.21 17.14
CA PHE A 553 29.81 -4.17 16.26
C PHE A 553 29.76 -3.66 14.81
N GLY A 554 30.77 -2.88 14.41
CA GLY A 554 30.76 -2.22 13.10
C GLY A 554 29.53 -1.31 12.97
N SER A 555 28.73 -1.52 11.93
CA SER A 555 27.42 -0.89 11.69
C SER A 555 26.26 -1.47 12.51
N LEU A 556 26.50 -2.55 13.25
CA LEU A 556 25.51 -3.33 14.00
C LEU A 556 25.67 -3.17 15.50
N VAL A 557 24.72 -3.73 16.27
CA VAL A 557 24.81 -3.82 17.73
C VAL A 557 24.70 -5.27 18.15
N GLN A 558 25.71 -5.78 18.86
CA GLN A 558 25.70 -7.13 19.40
C GLN A 558 24.92 -7.19 20.72
N VAL A 559 24.06 -8.19 20.87
CA VAL A 559 23.46 -8.54 22.16
C VAL A 559 24.37 -9.55 22.84
N VAL A 560 25.07 -9.12 23.88
CA VAL A 560 26.11 -9.92 24.56
C VAL A 560 25.52 -10.78 25.68
N GLY A 561 24.47 -10.29 26.33
CA GLY A 561 23.83 -10.98 27.45
C GLY A 561 22.81 -10.10 28.15
N PRO A 562 22.35 -10.47 29.36
CA PRO A 562 21.48 -9.62 30.17
C PRO A 562 22.23 -8.39 30.70
N ALA A 563 21.55 -7.25 30.78
CA ALA A 563 22.08 -6.01 31.37
C ALA A 563 22.40 -6.16 32.86
N VAL A 564 21.63 -7.00 33.57
CA VAL A 564 21.89 -7.38 34.96
C VAL A 564 22.80 -8.60 34.95
N ASN A 565 24.11 -8.36 35.03
CA ASN A 565 25.15 -9.40 35.05
C ASN A 565 25.84 -9.55 36.42
N LYS A 566 25.57 -8.64 37.37
CA LYS A 566 26.02 -8.67 38.77
C LYS A 566 24.90 -8.25 39.71
N ALA A 567 25.08 -8.51 41.01
CA ALA A 567 24.22 -7.92 42.04
C ALA A 567 24.50 -6.41 42.17
N PRO A 568 23.50 -5.59 42.55
CA PRO A 568 23.72 -4.17 42.82
C PRO A 568 24.74 -3.97 43.94
N ASP A 569 25.65 -3.02 43.75
CA ASP A 569 26.69 -2.64 44.70
C ASP A 569 26.05 -2.15 46.01
N TYR A 570 24.92 -1.44 45.92
CA TYR A 570 24.09 -1.04 47.05
C TYR A 570 22.74 -1.75 47.01
N SER A 571 22.63 -2.87 47.71
CA SER A 571 21.38 -3.61 47.87
C SER A 571 20.41 -2.86 48.78
N GLN A 572 19.23 -2.51 48.26
CA GLN A 572 18.18 -1.83 49.01
C GLN A 572 16.82 -2.25 48.46
N ARG A 573 16.06 -3.02 49.24
CA ARG A 573 14.72 -3.47 48.84
C ARG A 573 13.66 -2.46 49.30
N VAL A 574 13.11 -1.69 48.37
CA VAL A 574 12.02 -0.75 48.65
C VAL A 574 10.86 -0.95 47.69
N ILE A 575 9.69 -1.21 48.25
CA ILE A 575 8.43 -1.35 47.51
C ILE A 575 8.02 0.05 47.07
N LEU A 576 8.08 0.30 45.77
CA LEU A 576 7.60 1.56 45.21
C LEU A 576 6.07 1.52 45.05
N SER A 577 5.55 0.38 44.59
CA SER A 577 4.12 0.07 44.43
C SER A 577 3.90 -1.44 44.57
N GLU A 578 2.64 -1.91 44.51
CA GLU A 578 2.35 -3.36 44.51
C GLU A 578 2.99 -4.07 43.30
N GLU A 579 3.25 -3.34 42.21
CA GLU A 579 3.74 -3.88 40.95
C GLU A 579 5.26 -3.78 40.77
N VAL A 580 5.95 -2.86 41.47
CA VAL A 580 7.37 -2.57 41.24
C VAL A 580 8.14 -2.39 42.55
N LEU A 581 9.26 -3.11 42.64
CA LEU A 581 10.22 -3.07 43.74
C LEU A 581 11.56 -2.53 43.24
N LEU A 582 12.15 -1.56 43.94
CA LEU A 582 13.57 -1.25 43.80
C LEU A 582 14.35 -2.28 44.62
N ILE A 583 15.31 -3.00 44.04
CA ILE A 583 16.12 -4.00 44.75
C ILE A 583 17.55 -3.53 45.08
N GLY A 584 18.00 -2.45 44.45
CA GLY A 584 19.27 -1.81 44.73
C GLY A 584 19.64 -0.77 43.68
N TYR A 585 20.82 -0.20 43.83
CA TYR A 585 21.38 0.76 42.89
C TYR A 585 22.92 0.69 42.84
N ASP A 586 23.49 1.16 41.75
CA ASP A 586 24.92 1.48 41.62
C ASP A 586 25.06 2.99 41.41
N GLN A 587 26.16 3.58 41.86
CA GLN A 587 26.45 5.00 41.63
C GLN A 587 27.93 5.21 41.29
N GLU A 588 28.20 6.04 40.30
CA GLU A 588 29.55 6.42 39.89
C GLU A 588 29.61 7.89 39.43
N PRO A 589 30.52 8.72 39.96
CA PRO A 589 31.44 8.41 41.08
C PRO A 589 30.70 8.37 42.43
N PHE A 590 31.30 7.74 43.44
CA PHE A 590 30.74 7.69 44.80
C PHE A 590 30.63 9.09 45.47
N SER A 591 31.50 10.02 45.09
CA SER A 591 31.53 11.40 45.60
C SER A 591 31.89 12.36 44.46
N PRO A 592 30.90 12.82 43.67
CA PRO A 592 31.15 13.70 42.53
C PRO A 592 31.56 15.10 42.98
N ARG A 593 32.27 15.81 42.11
CA ARG A 593 32.55 17.24 42.22
C ARG A 593 31.53 18.08 41.46
N PRO A 594 31.36 19.37 41.79
CA PRO A 594 30.60 20.30 40.95
C PRO A 594 31.12 20.28 39.51
N GLY A 595 30.22 20.19 38.54
CA GLY A 595 30.52 20.05 37.10
C GLY A 595 30.81 18.62 36.64
N GLU A 596 30.89 17.63 37.53
CA GLU A 596 31.11 16.23 37.18
C GLU A 596 29.79 15.52 36.84
N GLU A 597 29.84 14.54 35.92
CA GLU A 597 28.69 13.69 35.60
C GLU A 597 28.51 12.61 36.68
N LEU A 598 27.30 12.50 37.20
CA LEU A 598 26.89 11.44 38.11
C LEU A 598 26.02 10.43 37.34
N ARG A 599 26.43 9.16 37.37
CA ARG A 599 25.69 8.03 36.82
C ARG A 599 25.11 7.19 37.95
N VAL A 600 23.84 6.85 37.84
CA VAL A 600 23.10 6.05 38.81
C VAL A 600 22.34 4.96 38.06
N ALA A 601 22.67 3.70 38.33
CA ALA A 601 21.95 2.56 37.78
C ALA A 601 20.98 2.03 38.82
N LEU A 602 19.68 2.02 38.52
CA LEU A 602 18.62 1.50 39.36
C LEU A 602 18.28 0.07 38.95
N TYR A 603 18.10 -0.81 39.93
CA TYR A 603 17.70 -2.19 39.70
C TYR A 603 16.24 -2.38 40.10
N TRP A 604 15.37 -2.49 39.10
CA TRP A 604 13.94 -2.67 39.26
C TRP A 604 13.57 -4.15 39.18
N GLN A 605 12.77 -4.63 40.13
CA GLN A 605 12.13 -5.94 40.06
C GLN A 605 10.62 -5.78 39.92
N THR A 606 10.06 -6.33 38.84
CA THR A 606 8.63 -6.27 38.57
C THR A 606 7.89 -7.39 39.30
N GLN A 607 6.86 -7.05 40.08
CA GLN A 607 6.00 -7.98 40.83
C GLN A 607 4.62 -8.14 40.18
N GLY A 608 4.15 -7.12 39.46
CA GLY A 608 2.84 -7.09 38.81
C GLY A 608 2.90 -6.40 37.45
N LYS A 609 1.80 -6.49 36.69
CA LYS A 609 1.70 -5.83 35.39
C LYS A 609 1.41 -4.34 35.59
N LEU A 610 2.23 -3.47 34.98
CA LEU A 610 1.97 -2.03 34.93
C LEU A 610 0.96 -1.72 33.81
N GLU A 611 -0.13 -1.02 34.14
CA GLU A 611 -1.19 -0.69 33.17
C GLU A 611 -0.86 0.50 32.27
N ARG A 612 0.21 1.23 32.58
CA ARG A 612 0.60 2.47 31.91
C ARG A 612 2.10 2.48 31.66
N VAL A 613 2.50 3.34 30.73
CA VAL A 613 3.89 3.73 30.55
C VAL A 613 4.26 4.73 31.65
N TYR A 614 5.30 4.42 32.42
CA TYR A 614 5.85 5.25 33.47
C TYR A 614 7.23 5.76 33.07
N SER A 615 7.56 6.95 33.55
CA SER A 615 8.90 7.52 33.54
C SER A 615 9.53 7.31 34.91
N SER A 616 10.76 6.83 34.97
CA SER A 616 11.58 6.80 36.17
C SER A 616 12.35 8.11 36.31
N PHE A 617 12.74 8.45 37.54
CA PHE A 617 13.60 9.58 37.79
C PHE A 617 14.59 9.31 38.91
N VAL A 618 15.73 10.00 38.83
CA VAL A 618 16.73 10.15 39.90
C VAL A 618 16.98 11.63 40.08
N HIS A 619 16.62 12.18 41.24
CA HIS A 619 16.83 13.58 41.60
C HIS A 619 17.84 13.71 42.72
N LEU A 620 18.86 14.53 42.51
CA LEU A 620 19.78 14.97 43.57
C LEU A 620 19.10 16.07 44.37
N VAL A 621 18.94 15.89 45.68
CA VAL A 621 18.30 16.88 46.56
C VAL A 621 19.19 17.25 47.74
N ASP A 622 19.06 18.50 48.19
CA ASP A 622 19.74 19.03 49.38
C ASP A 622 19.09 18.54 50.70
N GLU A 623 19.65 18.93 51.85
CA GLU A 623 19.08 18.59 53.17
C GLU A 623 17.67 19.15 53.41
N LYS A 624 17.26 20.18 52.65
CA LYS A 624 15.91 20.77 52.69
C LYS A 624 14.94 20.07 51.74
N GLY A 625 15.39 19.08 50.97
CA GLY A 625 14.62 18.36 49.98
C GLY A 625 14.42 19.11 48.66
N GLN A 626 15.16 20.20 48.41
CA GLN A 626 15.11 20.92 47.14
C GLN A 626 15.95 20.20 46.08
N ARG A 627 15.38 20.03 44.89
CA ARG A 627 16.07 19.43 43.74
C ARG A 627 17.19 20.36 43.25
N VAL A 628 18.40 19.82 43.19
CA VAL A 628 19.60 20.45 42.64
C VAL A 628 19.79 20.05 41.17
N ALA A 629 19.68 18.75 40.90
CA ALA A 629 19.82 18.17 39.56
C ALA A 629 19.04 16.86 39.48
N GLY A 630 19.03 16.23 38.30
CA GLY A 630 18.47 14.90 38.16
C GLY A 630 18.12 14.56 36.73
N SER A 631 17.80 13.30 36.51
CA SER A 631 17.34 12.75 35.24
C SER A 631 15.93 12.20 35.40
N ASP A 632 15.09 12.44 34.39
CA ASP A 632 13.74 11.91 34.24
C ASP A 632 13.66 11.28 32.84
N GLN A 633 13.35 10.00 32.73
CA GLN A 633 13.30 9.31 31.44
C GLN A 633 12.27 8.18 31.43
N GLN A 634 11.93 7.68 30.23
CA GLN A 634 11.12 6.47 30.09
C GLN A 634 12.05 5.25 30.08
N PRO A 635 12.12 4.47 31.17
CA PRO A 635 12.99 3.32 31.23
C PRO A 635 12.53 2.28 30.20
N GLY A 636 13.47 1.78 29.41
CA GLY A 636 13.19 0.88 28.31
C GLY A 636 12.75 1.57 27.01
N GLY A 637 12.68 2.90 26.99
CA GLY A 637 12.48 3.70 25.78
C GLY A 637 11.25 3.29 24.98
N ALA A 638 11.38 3.35 23.64
CA ALA A 638 10.29 2.97 22.72
C ALA A 638 10.15 1.45 22.52
N PHE A 639 11.22 0.68 22.78
CA PHE A 639 11.29 -0.74 22.45
C PHE A 639 10.93 -1.69 23.60
N TYR A 640 11.01 -1.22 24.86
CA TYR A 640 10.57 -1.97 26.03
C TYR A 640 10.02 -1.09 27.18
N PRO A 641 8.98 -0.27 26.90
CA PRO A 641 8.33 0.54 27.94
C PRO A 641 7.78 -0.29 29.10
N THR A 642 7.53 0.38 30.22
CA THR A 642 7.17 -0.25 31.50
C THR A 642 5.91 -1.11 31.46
N ASP A 643 4.96 -0.83 30.57
CA ASP A 643 3.74 -1.63 30.39
C ASP A 643 3.99 -3.00 29.72
N LEU A 644 5.18 -3.19 29.14
CA LEU A 644 5.64 -4.47 28.59
C LEU A 644 6.47 -5.30 29.57
N TRP A 645 6.86 -4.74 30.72
CA TRP A 645 7.66 -5.45 31.73
C TRP A 645 6.90 -6.65 32.28
N ARG A 646 7.62 -7.74 32.53
CA ARG A 646 7.02 -9.00 33.01
C ARG A 646 7.32 -9.22 34.48
N THR A 647 6.33 -9.76 35.19
CA THR A 647 6.49 -10.23 36.56
C THR A 647 7.70 -11.15 36.69
N GLY A 648 8.56 -10.87 37.67
CA GLY A 648 9.78 -11.59 37.97
C GLY A 648 11.03 -11.02 37.28
N GLU A 649 10.89 -10.13 36.29
CA GLU A 649 12.05 -9.53 35.63
C GLU A 649 12.82 -8.61 36.56
N ILE A 650 14.14 -8.59 36.36
CA ILE A 650 15.06 -7.62 36.97
C ILE A 650 15.65 -6.80 35.83
N LEU A 651 15.48 -5.48 35.90
CA LEU A 651 15.82 -4.53 34.85
C LEU A 651 16.77 -3.48 35.41
N ARG A 652 17.74 -3.05 34.60
CA ARG A 652 18.80 -2.11 34.97
C ARG A 652 18.59 -0.78 34.24
N ASP A 653 18.12 0.22 34.96
CA ASP A 653 17.75 1.53 34.43
C ASP A 653 18.84 2.56 34.77
N GLU A 654 19.56 3.04 33.75
CA GLU A 654 20.66 4.00 33.93
C GLU A 654 20.21 5.44 33.79
N HIS A 655 20.50 6.24 34.81
CA HIS A 655 20.34 7.69 34.80
C HIS A 655 21.72 8.37 34.81
N ALA A 656 21.88 9.40 33.98
CA ALA A 656 23.07 10.26 34.02
C ALA A 656 22.64 11.73 34.06
N PHE A 657 23.31 12.53 34.89
CA PHE A 657 23.13 13.99 34.93
C PHE A 657 24.37 14.67 35.52
N THR A 658 24.65 15.90 35.07
CA THR A 658 25.77 16.69 35.58
C THR A 658 25.39 17.39 36.89
N VAL A 659 26.27 17.32 37.89
CA VAL A 659 26.15 18.12 39.11
C VAL A 659 26.41 19.58 38.76
N PRO A 660 25.51 20.54 39.05
CA PRO A 660 25.69 21.93 38.69
C PRO A 660 27.00 22.51 39.28
N PRO A 661 27.80 23.27 38.50
CA PRO A 661 29.08 23.82 38.97
C PRO A 661 28.98 24.71 40.22
N GLU A 662 27.82 25.32 40.45
CA GLU A 662 27.50 26.18 41.59
C GLU A 662 27.05 25.41 42.85
N THR A 663 27.00 24.08 42.80
CA THR A 663 26.53 23.24 43.91
C THR A 663 27.54 23.29 45.07
N PRO A 664 27.15 23.76 46.27
CA PRO A 664 28.06 23.80 47.40
C PRO A 664 28.50 22.39 47.84
N PRO A 665 29.77 22.22 48.26
CA PRO A 665 30.22 21.00 48.93
C PRO A 665 29.33 20.69 50.14
N GLY A 666 28.99 19.42 50.33
CA GLY A 666 28.09 19.04 51.41
C GLY A 666 27.39 17.70 51.19
N LYS A 667 26.41 17.43 52.04
CA LYS A 667 25.63 16.18 52.04
C LYS A 667 24.34 16.35 51.25
N TYR A 668 24.13 15.43 50.33
CA TYR A 668 22.97 15.35 49.46
C TYR A 668 22.36 13.95 49.51
N ARG A 669 21.15 13.81 48.99
CA ARG A 669 20.45 12.53 48.87
C ARG A 669 19.94 12.36 47.45
N LEU A 670 19.83 11.11 47.01
CA LEU A 670 19.17 10.79 45.77
C LEU A 670 17.72 10.40 46.08
N LEU A 671 16.78 11.06 45.42
CA LEU A 671 15.36 10.75 45.46
C LEU A 671 14.99 10.04 44.16
N VAL A 672 14.33 8.90 44.27
CA VAL A 672 13.99 8.03 43.14
C VAL A 672 12.51 7.74 43.13
N GLY A 673 11.91 7.64 41.96
CA GLY A 673 10.53 7.20 41.82
C GLY A 673 10.13 7.01 40.38
N MET A 674 8.83 6.78 40.18
CA MET A 674 8.22 6.68 38.86
C MET A 674 6.93 7.50 38.81
N TYR A 675 6.60 8.04 37.64
CA TYR A 675 5.33 8.74 37.40
C TYR A 675 4.82 8.49 35.98
N SER A 676 3.53 8.70 35.74
CA SER A 676 2.94 8.55 34.41
C SER A 676 2.82 9.89 33.69
N TYR A 677 3.33 10.00 32.46
CA TYR A 677 3.22 11.19 31.61
C TYR A 677 2.02 11.07 30.65
N PRO A 678 1.25 12.14 30.36
CA PRO A 678 1.40 13.53 30.84
C PRO A 678 0.71 13.82 32.18
N SER A 679 0.08 12.84 32.82
CA SER A 679 -0.71 13.09 34.04
C SER A 679 0.11 13.49 35.28
N LEU A 680 1.42 13.24 35.25
CA LEU A 680 2.38 13.40 36.35
C LEU A 680 1.96 12.68 37.65
N LYS A 681 1.07 11.69 37.55
CA LYS A 681 0.67 10.89 38.70
C LYS A 681 1.80 9.91 39.06
N SER A 682 2.31 10.04 40.28
CA SER A 682 3.32 9.15 40.86
C SER A 682 2.82 7.70 40.94
N LEU A 683 3.72 6.75 40.71
CA LEU A 683 3.54 5.35 41.03
C LEU A 683 4.05 5.14 42.46
N GLY A 684 3.12 5.20 43.42
CA GLY A 684 3.45 5.15 44.85
C GLY A 684 4.26 6.34 45.35
N GLU A 685 4.98 6.16 46.46
CA GLU A 685 5.79 7.20 47.10
C GLU A 685 7.25 7.14 46.60
N SER A 686 7.86 8.29 46.34
CA SER A 686 9.27 8.36 46.00
C SER A 686 10.16 8.02 47.20
N VAL A 687 11.32 7.47 46.91
CA VAL A 687 12.19 6.82 47.89
C VAL A 687 13.56 7.46 47.85
N PHE A 688 14.12 7.72 49.02
CA PHE A 688 15.52 8.12 49.11
C PHE A 688 16.46 6.92 49.03
N ILE A 689 17.44 7.00 48.12
CA ILE A 689 18.53 6.04 48.01
C ILE A 689 19.85 6.72 48.39
N GLY A 690 20.62 6.05 49.25
CA GLY A 690 21.95 6.49 49.65
C GLY A 690 22.05 7.87 50.32
N ARG A 691 23.30 8.24 50.64
CA ARG A 691 23.74 9.61 50.93
C ARG A 691 24.96 9.88 50.07
N LEU A 692 25.00 11.05 49.43
CA LEU A 692 26.06 11.46 48.53
C LEU A 692 26.78 12.68 49.14
N GLU A 693 28.10 12.70 49.08
CA GLU A 693 28.90 13.84 49.51
C GLU A 693 29.54 14.50 48.29
N ILE A 694 29.22 15.78 48.08
CA ILE A 694 29.82 16.59 47.02
C ILE A 694 31.10 17.18 47.55
N ARG A 695 32.21 16.90 46.86
CA ARG A 695 33.56 17.33 47.23
C ARG A 695 33.90 18.66 46.59
N ASP A 696 34.84 19.38 47.21
CA ASP A 696 35.52 20.55 46.63
C ASP A 696 36.20 20.24 45.30
#